data_AF-A0A935SZY0-F1
#
_entry.id   AF-A0A935SZY0-F1
#
_cell.length_a   1.000
_cell.length_b   1.000
_cell.length_c   1.000
_cell.angle_alpha   90.00
_cell.angle_beta   90.00
_cell.angle_gamma   90.00
#
_symmetry.space_group_name_H-M   'P 1'
#
loop_
_entity.id
_entity.type
_entity.pdbx_description
1 polymer ?
#
loop_
_entity_poly.entity_id
_entity_poly.type
_entity_poly.pdbx_seq_one_letter_code
_entity_poly.pdbx_strand_id
1 'polypeptide(L)'
;MKRILRSIEARRAARRRPFPSPVFAPLHTVLFGLLLGVLPVMAGCEAESRDASGFALARAGTTDPREPCAEQTPLRRALFGDLHVHTTLSSDAWNYDVEVRPSDAYGYAFGEPTRLPPNDAAGRGTREVRIDRPLDFAAVTDHSEFLGELALCRDPESEVYDREPCVALRASTVPADNPHSFTIMTPWPSREAGVCGEDGERCDRAMLGAWQEILAAAERWNDTSAACARTTFIGWEYSSHRLGSNLHRNVIFKTNLVPTRPISYLDAPREWTLWELLRSICLDGEPGCDVLAIPHNSNISNGRMFPVDYATANGRAAERDRAKLRARLEPVVEVMQHKGDSECRPEMAGVLGNADELCGFEKFEQATWKDGEEPGACGEVLDDWRVRLGPSCLSHRSYVRYVLTEGLAEERRIGVNPFKLGMIGSTDTHNGLAGGVAEKTWPGHLGIADADPNRMLSEEPGLMGNMANGPGGLAGVYSEENSREAVFEALRRREVFGTSGPRIEPRFFAAAELPGDLCERPDRLELADAAGVPMGGDLVLGTRAANPVFAAFATADPGTEGAPGGDLQRIQIIKGWVDDEGGLHEEVVDVAGGPNGASVDPATCEPSGVGARELCGVWRDPAYDPELGAVYYARVVENPSCRYSAWQCNALPASERPEGCRHERMSPIQQERAWTSPIWVRSAARAGSPS
;
A
#
# COMPACT_ATOMS: atom_id res chain seq x y z
N MET A 1 -17.94 14.73 27.85
CA MET A 1 -19.04 15.19 26.97
C MET A 1 -19.27 16.71 26.96
N LYS A 2 -19.90 17.35 27.96
CA LYS A 2 -20.22 18.81 27.95
C LYS A 2 -19.00 19.74 27.85
N ARG A 3 -17.82 19.33 28.32
CA ARG A 3 -16.57 20.11 28.23
C ARG A 3 -15.93 20.08 26.84
N ILE A 4 -16.07 18.96 26.13
CA ILE A 4 -15.53 18.75 24.77
C ILE A 4 -16.45 19.40 23.74
N LEU A 5 -17.77 19.22 23.86
CA LEU A 5 -18.75 19.93 23.05
C LEU A 5 -18.63 21.46 23.22
N ARG A 6 -18.39 21.97 24.44
CA ARG A 6 -18.10 23.39 24.67
C ARG A 6 -16.76 23.86 24.08
N SER A 7 -15.76 22.98 23.97
CA SER A 7 -14.48 23.30 23.31
C SER A 7 -14.66 23.46 21.80
N ILE A 8 -15.43 22.55 21.18
CA ILE A 8 -15.78 22.59 19.75
C ILE A 8 -16.69 23.79 19.44
N GLU A 9 -17.70 24.06 20.28
CA GLU A 9 -18.58 25.23 20.14
C GLU A 9 -17.84 26.55 20.39
N ALA A 10 -16.93 26.61 21.38
CA ALA A 10 -16.12 27.80 21.64
C ALA A 10 -15.16 28.11 20.47
N ARG A 11 -14.64 27.09 19.78
CA ARG A 11 -13.85 27.26 18.55
C ARG A 11 -14.71 27.64 17.34
N ARG A 12 -15.93 27.10 17.20
CA ARG A 12 -16.92 27.57 16.21
C ARG A 12 -17.28 29.05 16.41
N ALA A 13 -17.35 29.51 17.66
CA ALA A 13 -17.63 30.90 17.99
C ALA A 13 -16.44 31.84 17.77
N ALA A 14 -15.20 31.38 17.99
CA ALA A 14 -13.99 32.18 17.80
C ALA A 14 -13.63 32.45 16.33
N ARG A 15 -14.21 31.71 15.37
CA ARG A 15 -13.85 31.76 13.93
C ARG A 15 -14.93 32.31 12.99
N ARG A 16 -16.06 32.85 13.49
CA ARG A 16 -17.12 33.42 12.64
C ARG A 16 -17.18 34.95 12.73
N ARG A 17 -16.88 35.65 11.64
CA ARG A 17 -17.53 36.94 11.31
C ARG A 17 -18.74 36.63 10.39
N PRO A 18 -19.91 37.24 10.59
CA PRO A 18 -21.12 36.84 9.86
C PRO A 18 -21.19 37.52 8.49
N PHE A 19 -21.45 36.75 7.43
CA PHE A 19 -22.01 37.24 6.17
C PHE A 19 -23.08 36.26 5.65
N PRO A 20 -24.05 36.75 4.85
CA PRO A 20 -25.35 36.12 4.67
C PRO A 20 -25.34 35.02 3.62
N SER A 21 -26.20 34.03 3.82
CA SER A 21 -26.44 32.89 2.94
C SER A 21 -26.99 33.32 1.58
N PRO A 22 -26.54 32.73 0.45
CA PRO A 22 -27.26 32.86 -0.80
C PRO A 22 -28.40 31.84 -0.88
N VAL A 23 -29.56 32.31 -1.33
CA VAL A 23 -30.73 31.51 -1.65
C VAL A 23 -30.52 30.93 -3.05
N PHE A 24 -30.47 29.61 -3.18
CA PHE A 24 -30.51 28.93 -4.49
C PHE A 24 -31.97 28.71 -4.92
N ALA A 25 -32.30 29.16 -6.13
CA ALA A 25 -33.51 28.78 -6.84
C ALA A 25 -33.16 27.77 -7.96
N PRO A 26 -34.01 26.77 -8.24
CA PRO A 26 -33.73 25.77 -9.27
C PRO A 26 -34.23 26.25 -10.63
N LEU A 27 -33.48 25.98 -11.71
CA LEU A 27 -34.02 26.09 -13.07
C LEU A 27 -33.73 24.81 -13.87
N HIS A 28 -34.79 24.24 -14.42
CA HIS A 28 -34.79 23.09 -15.32
C HIS A 28 -34.89 23.57 -16.79
N THR A 29 -34.00 22.97 -17.61
CA THR A 29 -34.16 22.48 -18.99
C THR A 29 -34.31 23.45 -20.20
N VAL A 30 -33.56 23.08 -21.26
CA VAL A 30 -33.83 23.14 -22.73
C VAL A 30 -32.95 24.14 -23.52
N LEU A 31 -31.98 23.67 -24.34
CA LEU A 31 -32.15 23.35 -25.78
C LEU A 31 -30.83 22.96 -26.48
N PHE A 32 -30.96 22.01 -27.39
CA PHE A 32 -29.99 21.46 -28.36
C PHE A 32 -29.70 22.42 -29.53
N GLY A 33 -28.46 22.37 -30.07
CA GLY A 33 -28.18 22.56 -31.51
C GLY A 33 -27.32 23.78 -31.90
N LEU A 34 -26.06 23.55 -32.29
CA LEU A 34 -25.62 23.50 -33.70
C LEU A 34 -24.10 23.26 -33.80
N LEU A 35 -23.72 22.19 -34.49
CA LEU A 35 -22.38 21.97 -35.04
C LEU A 35 -22.15 22.90 -36.25
N LEU A 36 -20.96 23.50 -36.37
CA LEU A 36 -20.27 23.72 -37.65
C LEU A 36 -18.79 24.12 -37.44
N GLY A 37 -17.92 23.14 -37.71
CA GLY A 37 -16.68 23.26 -38.47
C GLY A 37 -15.64 24.33 -38.11
N VAL A 38 -14.60 23.92 -37.37
CA VAL A 38 -13.20 24.26 -37.66
C VAL A 38 -12.35 23.02 -37.39
N LEU A 39 -11.76 22.44 -38.44
CA LEU A 39 -10.72 21.41 -38.37
C LEU A 39 -9.39 22.08 -37.98
N PRO A 40 -8.76 21.78 -36.84
CA PRO A 40 -7.34 22.05 -36.67
C PRO A 40 -6.56 20.93 -37.34
N VAL A 41 -5.61 21.35 -38.18
CA VAL A 41 -4.59 20.51 -38.80
C VAL A 41 -3.87 19.71 -37.71
N MET A 42 -3.93 18.38 -37.83
CA MET A 42 -3.12 17.44 -37.06
C MET A 42 -1.66 17.61 -37.46
N ALA A 43 -0.97 18.57 -36.83
CA ALA A 43 0.48 18.52 -36.72
C ALA A 43 0.80 17.52 -35.61
N GLY A 44 1.49 16.43 -35.97
CA GLY A 44 1.95 15.44 -35.02
C GLY A 44 2.78 16.12 -33.94
N CYS A 45 2.26 16.15 -32.72
CA CYS A 45 3.07 16.37 -31.53
C CYS A 45 3.88 15.08 -31.34
N GLU A 46 5.12 15.11 -31.83
CA GLU A 46 6.21 14.39 -31.17
C GLU A 46 6.12 14.64 -29.66
N ALA A 47 6.36 13.60 -28.88
CA ALA A 47 6.27 13.59 -27.43
C ALA A 47 6.83 14.88 -26.83
N GLU A 48 5.95 15.70 -26.26
CA GLU A 48 6.33 16.85 -25.46
C GLU A 48 7.29 16.31 -24.39
N SER A 49 8.56 16.68 -24.49
CA SER A 49 9.57 16.31 -23.52
C SER A 49 9.10 16.83 -22.16
N ARG A 50 8.67 15.91 -21.29
CA ARG A 50 8.20 16.24 -19.95
C ARG A 50 9.35 16.93 -19.22
N ASP A 51 9.14 18.17 -18.81
CA ASP A 51 10.20 19.04 -18.31
C ASP A 51 10.79 18.48 -17.01
N ALA A 52 11.93 17.80 -17.13
CA ALA A 52 12.67 17.25 -16.01
C ALA A 52 13.52 18.30 -15.28
N SER A 53 13.64 19.53 -15.82
CA SER A 53 14.56 20.55 -15.30
C SER A 53 14.22 21.00 -13.87
N GLY A 54 12.94 20.89 -13.48
CA GLY A 54 12.45 21.20 -12.13
C GLY A 54 12.76 20.15 -11.07
N PHE A 55 13.41 19.03 -11.41
CA PHE A 55 13.63 17.88 -10.53
C PHE A 55 15.10 17.44 -10.50
N ALA A 56 16.02 18.39 -10.55
CA ALA A 56 17.45 18.11 -10.45
C ALA A 56 17.77 17.22 -9.23
N LEU A 57 18.77 16.36 -9.34
CA LEU A 57 19.19 15.50 -8.24
C LEU A 57 20.10 16.24 -7.27
N ALA A 58 19.96 15.92 -5.98
CA ALA A 58 20.83 16.37 -4.91
C ALA A 58 21.05 15.24 -3.90
N ARG A 59 22.22 15.21 -3.26
CA ARG A 59 22.49 14.27 -2.16
C ARG A 59 21.96 14.85 -0.85
N ALA A 60 21.14 14.09 -0.14
CA ALA A 60 20.74 14.37 1.23
C ALA A 60 21.79 13.83 2.21
N GLY A 61 22.17 14.57 3.24
CA GLY A 61 23.09 14.05 4.28
C GLY A 61 24.53 13.83 3.80
N THR A 62 25.20 12.83 4.38
CA THR A 62 26.65 12.57 4.15
C THR A 62 26.92 11.79 2.86
N THR A 63 28.09 11.99 2.27
CA THR A 63 28.60 11.21 1.13
C THR A 63 29.63 10.17 1.53
N ASP A 64 29.86 9.99 2.84
CA ASP A 64 30.87 9.06 3.32
C ASP A 64 30.49 7.62 2.97
N PRO A 65 31.44 6.81 2.48
CA PRO A 65 31.18 5.41 2.21
C PRO A 65 30.81 4.70 3.51
N ARG A 66 29.71 3.95 3.47
CA ARG A 66 29.26 3.09 4.56
C ARG A 66 30.18 1.87 4.67
N GLU A 67 30.49 1.45 5.89
CA GLU A 67 31.06 0.12 6.14
C GLU A 67 29.99 -0.95 5.95
N PRO A 68 30.29 -2.13 5.38
CA PRO A 68 29.35 -3.26 5.33
C PRO A 68 28.82 -3.61 6.72
N CYS A 69 27.61 -4.17 6.80
CA CYS A 69 27.07 -4.58 8.09
C CYS A 69 27.95 -5.71 8.67
N ALA A 70 28.20 -5.68 9.97
CA ALA A 70 28.94 -6.71 10.68
C ALA A 70 28.21 -8.05 10.65
N GLU A 71 26.87 -8.01 10.66
CA GLU A 71 26.03 -9.18 10.47
C GLU A 71 25.61 -9.29 9.00
N GLN A 72 26.06 -10.35 8.34
CA GLN A 72 25.66 -10.73 7.00
C GLN A 72 25.19 -12.18 6.99
N THR A 73 24.02 -12.42 6.39
CA THR A 73 23.40 -13.75 6.29
C THR A 73 23.34 -14.14 4.82
N PRO A 74 24.19 -15.07 4.33
CA PRO A 74 24.17 -15.47 2.91
C PRO A 74 22.83 -16.05 2.44
N LEU A 75 22.11 -16.75 3.32
CA LEU A 75 20.76 -17.26 3.06
C LEU A 75 19.66 -16.21 3.24
N ARG A 76 20.07 -14.97 3.49
CA ARG A 76 19.24 -13.80 3.80
C ARG A 76 18.46 -14.00 5.10
N ARG A 77 18.12 -12.94 5.81
CA ARG A 77 17.23 -12.98 7.00
C ARG A 77 15.96 -12.20 6.72
N ALA A 78 14.88 -12.58 7.39
CA ALA A 78 13.66 -11.78 7.38
C ALA A 78 13.95 -10.45 8.11
N LEU A 79 13.56 -9.34 7.48
CA LEU A 79 13.52 -8.02 8.11
C LEU A 79 12.11 -7.47 7.94
N PHE A 80 11.62 -6.78 8.96
CA PHE A 80 10.28 -6.23 9.01
C PHE A 80 10.31 -4.71 9.04
N GLY A 81 9.45 -4.10 8.26
CA GLY A 81 9.35 -2.65 8.17
C GLY A 81 7.98 -2.15 7.73
N ASP A 82 7.92 -0.84 7.52
CA ASP A 82 6.72 -0.14 7.08
C ASP A 82 7.12 0.94 6.08
N LEU A 83 6.57 0.88 4.86
CA LEU A 83 6.94 1.76 3.76
C LEU A 83 5.86 2.79 3.43
N HIS A 84 4.82 2.89 4.27
CA HIS A 84 3.66 3.72 3.99
C HIS A 84 3.19 4.43 5.27
N VAL A 85 3.71 5.63 5.53
CA VAL A 85 3.50 6.35 6.78
C VAL A 85 3.33 7.84 6.50
N HIS A 86 2.22 8.39 6.97
CA HIS A 86 1.90 9.82 6.88
C HIS A 86 2.09 10.50 8.23
N THR A 87 2.57 11.74 8.17
CA THR A 87 2.89 12.59 9.31
C THR A 87 2.13 13.90 9.22
N THR A 88 2.36 14.82 10.16
CA THR A 88 1.75 16.17 10.12
C THR A 88 2.05 16.95 8.83
N LEU A 89 3.01 16.52 8.00
CA LEU A 89 3.27 17.15 6.70
C LEU A 89 2.23 16.77 5.61
N SER A 90 1.43 15.75 5.85
CA SER A 90 0.26 15.37 5.05
C SER A 90 -1.05 15.97 5.59
N SER A 91 -1.93 16.44 4.70
CA SER A 91 -3.20 17.04 5.11
C SER A 91 -4.13 16.05 5.80
N ASP A 92 -4.15 14.80 5.37
CA ASP A 92 -4.99 13.74 5.94
C ASP A 92 -4.46 13.15 7.25
N ALA A 93 -3.37 13.70 7.78
CA ALA A 93 -2.97 13.59 9.18
C ALA A 93 -3.23 14.90 9.94
N TRP A 94 -2.74 16.03 9.42
CA TRP A 94 -2.81 17.32 10.09
C TRP A 94 -4.24 17.82 10.33
N ASN A 95 -5.15 17.63 9.36
CA ASN A 95 -6.57 17.98 9.51
C ASN A 95 -7.27 17.21 10.65
N TYR A 96 -6.64 16.16 11.18
CA TYR A 96 -7.10 15.37 12.32
C TYR A 96 -6.27 15.60 13.59
N ASP A 97 -5.67 16.79 13.74
CA ASP A 97 -4.90 17.24 14.91
C ASP A 97 -3.61 16.42 15.18
N VAL A 98 -3.11 15.67 14.18
CA VAL A 98 -1.84 14.94 14.30
C VAL A 98 -0.67 15.91 14.15
N GLU A 99 0.17 15.96 15.18
CA GLU A 99 1.38 16.79 15.26
C GLU A 99 2.68 15.95 15.18
N VAL A 100 2.56 14.64 14.96
CA VAL A 100 3.69 13.71 14.80
C VAL A 100 4.46 14.11 13.55
N ARG A 101 5.77 14.38 13.70
CA ARG A 101 6.67 14.80 12.62
C ARG A 101 7.44 13.61 12.03
N PRO A 102 8.11 13.76 10.86
CA PRO A 102 8.91 12.68 10.28
C PRO A 102 9.93 12.06 11.25
N SER A 103 10.63 12.87 12.05
CA SER A 103 11.59 12.33 13.03
C SER A 103 10.92 11.56 14.16
N ASP A 104 9.71 11.96 14.59
CA ASP A 104 8.94 11.26 15.62
C ASP A 104 8.38 9.94 15.10
N ALA A 105 7.99 9.89 13.82
CA ALA A 105 7.51 8.67 13.17
C ALA A 105 8.60 7.60 13.08
N TYR A 106 9.82 7.98 12.68
CA TYR A 106 10.98 7.08 12.76
C TYR A 106 11.33 6.73 14.22
N GLY A 107 11.24 7.69 15.15
CA GLY A 107 11.41 7.42 16.57
C GLY A 107 10.47 6.32 17.05
N TYR A 108 9.18 6.41 16.73
CA TYR A 108 8.19 5.39 17.01
C TYR A 108 8.55 4.04 16.38
N ALA A 109 8.90 4.02 15.09
CA ALA A 109 9.32 2.82 14.36
C ALA A 109 10.43 2.06 15.11
N PHE A 110 11.36 2.79 15.73
CA PHE A 110 12.54 2.24 16.41
C PHE A 110 12.42 2.21 17.94
N GLY A 111 11.20 2.37 18.48
CA GLY A 111 10.89 2.10 19.89
C GLY A 111 10.75 3.32 20.81
N GLU A 112 10.92 4.54 20.32
CA GLU A 112 10.61 5.76 21.08
C GLU A 112 9.09 5.98 21.20
N PRO A 113 8.59 6.61 22.28
CA PRO A 113 7.17 6.93 22.39
C PRO A 113 6.82 8.17 21.58
N THR A 114 5.59 8.24 21.05
CA THR A 114 5.01 9.45 20.46
C THR A 114 3.66 9.78 21.11
N ARG A 115 3.06 10.93 20.75
CA ARG A 115 1.80 11.40 21.32
C ARG A 115 0.78 11.71 20.24
N LEU A 116 -0.42 11.17 20.42
CA LEU A 116 -1.58 11.38 19.56
C LEU A 116 -2.58 12.36 20.17
N PRO A 117 -3.40 13.03 19.33
CA PRO A 117 -4.50 13.86 19.79
C PRO A 117 -5.54 13.03 20.58
N PRO A 118 -6.35 13.66 21.46
CA PRO A 118 -6.59 15.11 21.54
C PRO A 118 -5.40 15.91 22.07
N ASN A 119 -5.25 17.13 21.59
CA ASN A 119 -4.15 18.02 21.96
C ASN A 119 -4.48 18.83 23.23
N ASP A 120 -3.47 19.06 24.07
CA ASP A 120 -3.56 19.94 25.25
C ASP A 120 -3.63 21.43 24.84
N ALA A 121 -3.72 22.33 25.82
CA ALA A 121 -3.78 23.78 25.54
C ALA A 121 -2.52 24.34 24.87
N ALA A 122 -1.39 23.60 24.92
CA ALA A 122 -0.14 23.93 24.24
C ALA A 122 -0.01 23.22 22.87
N GLY A 123 -1.05 22.53 22.40
CA GLY A 123 -1.06 21.84 21.12
C GLY A 123 -0.38 20.47 21.12
N ARG A 124 -0.05 19.90 22.29
CA ARG A 124 0.62 18.59 22.36
C ARG A 124 -0.38 17.47 22.54
N GLY A 125 -0.21 16.37 21.82
CA GLY A 125 -1.01 15.16 21.99
C GLY A 125 -1.03 14.67 23.44
N THR A 126 -2.16 14.10 23.87
CA THR A 126 -2.36 13.63 25.25
C THR A 126 -2.34 12.12 25.39
N ARG A 127 -2.43 11.38 24.28
CA ARG A 127 -2.37 9.91 24.25
C ARG A 127 -0.96 9.47 23.89
N GLU A 128 -0.19 9.02 24.87
CA GLU A 128 1.14 8.45 24.62
C GLU A 128 1.02 7.02 24.08
N VAL A 129 1.75 6.73 23.01
CA VAL A 129 1.79 5.40 22.36
C VAL A 129 3.23 5.01 22.05
N ARG A 130 3.49 3.70 21.97
CA ARG A 130 4.79 3.13 21.63
C ARG A 130 4.57 1.81 20.90
N ILE A 131 5.42 1.52 19.91
CA ILE A 131 5.43 0.21 19.24
C ILE A 131 5.80 -0.90 20.23
N ASP A 132 5.22 -2.08 20.06
CA ASP A 132 5.48 -3.25 20.90
C ASP A 132 6.90 -3.79 20.70
N ARG A 133 7.38 -3.78 19.45
CA ARG A 133 8.73 -4.17 19.05
C ARG A 133 9.25 -3.22 17.95
N PRO A 134 10.51 -2.76 18.02
CA PRO A 134 11.11 -1.95 16.95
C PRO A 134 11.08 -2.64 15.58
N LEU A 135 10.97 -1.85 14.50
CA LEU A 135 11.13 -2.29 13.10
C LEU A 135 12.61 -2.34 12.71
N ASP A 136 12.93 -3.11 11.68
CA ASP A 136 14.25 -3.14 11.04
C ASP A 136 14.43 -1.97 10.07
N PHE A 137 13.35 -1.61 9.35
CA PHE A 137 13.34 -0.51 8.40
C PHE A 137 12.02 0.26 8.35
N ALA A 138 12.06 1.52 7.91
CA ALA A 138 10.85 2.33 7.71
C ALA A 138 11.00 3.40 6.62
N ALA A 139 9.89 3.89 6.06
CA ALA A 139 9.83 5.06 5.21
C ALA A 139 8.70 6.00 5.67
N VAL A 140 8.96 7.30 5.71
CA VAL A 140 7.91 8.32 5.74
C VAL A 140 7.58 8.68 4.31
N THR A 141 6.29 8.62 3.96
CA THR A 141 5.80 8.81 2.60
C THR A 141 4.63 9.80 2.60
N ASP A 142 4.87 11.00 3.11
CA ASP A 142 3.87 12.07 3.06
C ASP A 142 3.48 12.42 1.60
N HIS A 143 2.24 12.88 1.42
CA HIS A 143 1.67 13.31 0.15
C HIS A 143 2.47 14.43 -0.50
N SER A 144 2.94 14.23 -1.72
CA SER A 144 3.75 15.23 -2.44
C SER A 144 2.96 16.42 -3.01
N GLU A 145 1.65 16.28 -3.22
CA GLU A 145 0.81 17.24 -3.95
C GLU A 145 0.73 18.60 -3.27
N PHE A 146 0.57 18.61 -1.94
CA PHE A 146 0.19 19.80 -1.17
C PHE A 146 1.16 20.16 -0.04
N LEU A 147 2.39 19.64 -0.06
CA LEU A 147 3.42 20.00 0.94
C LEU A 147 3.61 21.53 1.02
N GLY A 148 3.66 22.20 -0.14
CA GLY A 148 3.85 23.65 -0.22
C GLY A 148 2.63 24.45 0.23
N GLU A 149 1.44 24.08 -0.26
CA GLU A 149 0.16 24.67 0.11
C GLU A 149 -0.08 24.53 1.62
N LEU A 150 0.13 23.33 2.17
CA LEU A 150 -0.05 23.07 3.59
C LEU A 150 0.92 23.90 4.44
N ALA A 151 2.20 23.98 4.03
CA ALA A 151 3.18 24.82 4.71
C ALA A 151 2.76 26.30 4.74
N LEU A 152 2.36 26.85 3.59
CA LEU A 152 1.91 28.25 3.46
C LEU A 152 0.62 28.52 4.22
N CYS A 153 -0.34 27.60 4.18
CA CYS A 153 -1.63 27.79 4.83
C CYS A 153 -1.57 27.57 6.34
N ARG A 154 -0.54 26.90 6.87
CA ARG A 154 -0.34 26.71 8.32
C ARG A 154 0.49 27.81 8.98
N ASP A 155 1.34 28.50 8.22
CA ASP A 155 2.20 29.57 8.72
C ASP A 155 1.41 30.89 8.89
N PRO A 156 1.18 31.39 10.12
CA PRO A 156 0.48 32.66 10.35
C PRO A 156 1.18 33.88 9.74
N GLU A 157 2.49 33.79 9.45
CA GLU A 157 3.28 34.86 8.83
C GLU A 157 3.20 34.84 7.29
N SER A 158 2.63 33.79 6.71
CA SER A 158 2.45 33.65 5.26
C SER A 158 1.45 34.66 4.71
N GLU A 159 1.78 35.34 3.61
CA GLU A 159 0.87 36.33 2.99
C GLU A 159 -0.41 35.74 2.38
N VAL A 160 -0.52 34.41 2.32
CA VAL A 160 -1.72 33.70 1.87
C VAL A 160 -2.52 33.10 3.02
N TYR A 161 -2.05 33.21 4.27
CA TYR A 161 -2.66 32.58 5.45
C TYR A 161 -4.15 32.91 5.59
N ASP A 162 -4.55 34.18 5.43
CA ASP A 162 -5.93 34.63 5.58
C ASP A 162 -6.76 34.55 4.28
N ARG A 163 -6.20 34.00 3.19
CA ARG A 163 -6.96 33.79 1.95
C ARG A 163 -7.96 32.65 2.13
N GLU A 164 -9.09 32.73 1.43
CA GLU A 164 -10.21 31.77 1.58
C GLU A 164 -9.76 30.31 1.45
N PRO A 165 -8.96 29.88 0.46
CA PRO A 165 -8.57 28.47 0.35
C PRO A 165 -7.78 27.98 1.56
N CYS A 166 -6.88 28.81 2.12
CA CYS A 166 -6.13 28.47 3.33
C CYS A 166 -7.03 28.44 4.58
N VAL A 167 -7.98 29.37 4.69
CA VAL A 167 -8.97 29.35 5.79
C VAL A 167 -9.84 28.08 5.71
N ALA A 168 -10.27 27.70 4.50
CA ALA A 168 -11.04 26.49 4.25
C ALA A 168 -10.23 25.23 4.60
N LEU A 169 -8.98 25.12 4.12
CA LEU A 169 -8.07 24.02 4.46
C LEU A 169 -7.90 23.87 5.98
N ARG A 170 -7.67 24.98 6.70
CA ARG A 170 -7.54 24.97 8.17
C ARG A 170 -8.84 24.74 8.94
N ALA A 171 -9.98 24.79 8.26
CA ALA A 171 -11.29 24.52 8.85
C ALA A 171 -11.81 23.13 8.47
N SER A 172 -11.17 22.45 7.52
CA SER A 172 -11.55 21.14 7.03
C SER A 172 -11.38 20.07 8.11
N THR A 173 -12.37 19.20 8.22
CA THR A 173 -12.46 18.11 9.20
C THR A 173 -12.78 16.75 8.59
N VAL A 174 -13.05 16.70 7.29
CA VAL A 174 -13.32 15.50 6.48
C VAL A 174 -12.79 15.70 5.06
N PRO A 175 -12.57 14.67 4.23
CA PRO A 175 -12.11 14.89 2.86
C PRO A 175 -13.06 15.78 2.04
N ALA A 176 -14.37 15.65 2.25
CA ALA A 176 -15.37 16.38 1.47
C ALA A 176 -15.36 17.91 1.68
N ASP A 177 -14.81 18.41 2.79
CA ASP A 177 -14.67 19.85 3.05
C ASP A 177 -13.23 20.37 2.81
N ASN A 178 -12.30 19.50 2.40
CA ASN A 178 -10.94 19.88 2.02
C ASN A 178 -10.93 20.43 0.58
N PRO A 179 -10.46 21.67 0.34
CA PRO A 179 -10.42 22.26 -0.99
C PRO A 179 -9.54 21.47 -1.98
N HIS A 180 -8.57 20.70 -1.50
CA HIS A 180 -7.63 19.95 -2.33
C HIS A 180 -8.19 18.62 -2.87
N SER A 181 -9.24 18.06 -2.27
CA SER A 181 -9.77 16.76 -2.68
C SER A 181 -10.30 16.77 -4.12
N PHE A 182 -10.93 17.86 -4.55
CA PHE A 182 -11.35 18.00 -5.95
C PHE A 182 -10.17 18.17 -6.92
N THR A 183 -9.07 18.79 -6.47
CA THR A 183 -7.87 18.99 -7.29
C THR A 183 -7.20 17.67 -7.67
N ILE A 184 -7.07 16.71 -6.75
CA ILE A 184 -6.48 15.40 -7.08
C ILE A 184 -7.44 14.47 -7.84
N MET A 185 -8.73 14.81 -7.88
CA MET A 185 -9.73 14.07 -8.66
C MET A 185 -9.79 14.49 -10.13
N THR A 186 -9.46 15.75 -10.44
CA THR A 186 -9.53 16.24 -11.83
C THR A 186 -8.42 15.60 -12.68
N PRO A 187 -8.74 15.13 -13.91
CA PRO A 187 -7.74 14.67 -14.89
C PRO A 187 -6.70 15.72 -15.29
N TRP A 188 -7.01 17.00 -15.04
CA TRP A 188 -6.17 18.15 -15.36
C TRP A 188 -6.02 18.99 -14.08
N PRO A 189 -5.23 18.50 -13.11
CA PRO A 189 -4.99 19.21 -11.87
C PRO A 189 -4.17 20.48 -12.13
N SER A 190 -4.46 21.53 -11.37
CA SER A 190 -3.63 22.74 -11.32
C SER A 190 -3.55 23.26 -9.89
N ARG A 191 -2.45 23.94 -9.56
CA ARG A 191 -2.31 24.62 -8.27
C ARG A 191 -3.26 25.82 -8.21
N GLU A 192 -3.72 26.14 -7.00
CA GLU A 192 -4.59 27.30 -6.76
C GLU A 192 -3.76 28.59 -6.86
N ALA A 193 -3.95 29.39 -7.91
CA ALA A 193 -3.18 30.61 -8.15
C ALA A 193 -3.28 31.62 -6.99
N GLY A 194 -4.44 31.67 -6.33
CA GLY A 194 -4.65 32.44 -5.12
C GLY A 194 -3.80 31.99 -3.93
N VAL A 195 -3.26 30.78 -3.92
CA VAL A 195 -2.33 30.30 -2.89
C VAL A 195 -0.91 30.27 -3.44
N CYS A 196 -0.68 29.71 -4.63
CA CYS A 196 0.65 29.40 -5.15
C CYS A 196 1.26 30.46 -6.07
N GLY A 197 0.49 31.49 -6.45
CA GLY A 197 0.86 32.38 -7.56
C GLY A 197 0.51 31.76 -8.92
N GLU A 198 0.43 32.59 -9.96
CA GLU A 198 0.07 32.17 -11.33
C GLU A 198 1.04 31.12 -11.91
N ASP A 199 2.30 31.16 -11.48
CA ASP A 199 3.38 30.28 -11.91
C ASP A 199 3.62 29.10 -10.94
N GLY A 200 2.92 29.05 -9.81
CA GLY A 200 3.10 28.02 -8.79
C GLY A 200 4.35 28.15 -7.90
N GLU A 201 5.26 29.09 -8.21
CA GLU A 201 6.60 29.16 -7.60
C GLU A 201 6.57 29.30 -6.08
N ARG A 202 5.54 29.93 -5.53
CA ARG A 202 5.44 30.13 -4.09
C ARG A 202 5.22 28.81 -3.36
N CYS A 203 4.38 27.93 -3.90
CA CYS A 203 4.17 26.60 -3.33
C CYS A 203 5.41 25.71 -3.54
N ASP A 204 6.08 25.82 -4.68
CA ASP A 204 7.33 25.10 -4.91
C ASP A 204 8.41 25.51 -3.90
N ARG A 205 8.59 26.82 -3.63
CA ARG A 205 9.51 27.30 -2.58
C ARG A 205 9.12 26.83 -1.19
N ALA A 206 7.84 26.84 -0.85
CA ALA A 206 7.35 26.41 0.46
C ALA A 206 7.51 24.89 0.69
N MET A 207 7.32 24.09 -0.36
CA MET A 207 7.49 22.64 -0.35
C MET A 207 8.92 22.23 0.04
N LEU A 208 9.93 23.00 -0.37
CA LEU A 208 11.33 22.68 -0.07
C LEU A 208 11.60 22.53 1.44
N GLY A 209 10.94 23.34 2.28
CA GLY A 209 11.10 23.24 3.74
C GLY A 209 10.63 21.89 4.28
N ALA A 210 9.41 21.48 3.89
CA ALA A 210 8.84 20.19 4.28
C ALA A 210 9.63 19.01 3.71
N TRP A 211 10.06 19.11 2.45
CA TRP A 211 10.89 18.07 1.83
C TRP A 211 12.24 17.91 2.54
N GLN A 212 12.91 19.02 2.89
CA GLN A 212 14.15 18.97 3.66
C GLN A 212 13.95 18.38 5.07
N GLU A 213 12.79 18.58 5.70
CA GLU A 213 12.45 17.94 6.98
C GLU A 213 12.37 16.41 6.84
N ILE A 214 11.73 15.91 5.79
CA ILE A 214 11.66 14.46 5.48
C ILE A 214 13.07 13.90 5.22
N LEU A 215 13.86 14.56 4.35
CA LEU A 215 15.23 14.17 4.05
C LEU A 215 16.11 14.10 5.30
N ALA A 216 16.08 15.15 6.12
CA ALA A 216 16.88 15.23 7.35
C ALA A 216 16.46 14.16 8.35
N ALA A 217 15.16 13.87 8.47
CA ALA A 217 14.67 12.81 9.36
C ALA A 217 15.13 11.43 8.90
N ALA A 218 14.98 11.11 7.60
CA ALA A 218 15.44 9.84 7.06
C ALA A 218 16.95 9.66 7.30
N GLU A 219 17.78 10.63 6.92
CA GLU A 219 19.24 10.54 7.09
C GLU A 219 19.67 10.48 8.56
N ARG A 220 19.00 11.20 9.47
CA ARG A 220 19.30 11.15 10.91
C ARG A 220 19.09 9.77 11.50
N TRP A 221 18.05 9.07 11.06
CA TRP A 221 17.63 7.80 11.62
C TRP A 221 18.25 6.58 10.93
N ASN A 222 18.79 6.73 9.71
CA ASN A 222 19.50 5.68 9.02
C ASN A 222 20.81 5.32 9.74
N ASP A 223 20.98 4.08 10.21
CA ASP A 223 22.25 3.65 10.79
C ASP A 223 23.25 3.32 9.68
N THR A 224 24.25 4.18 9.52
CA THR A 224 25.34 4.00 8.55
C THR A 224 26.58 3.35 9.16
N SER A 225 26.54 2.95 10.43
CA SER A 225 27.62 2.18 11.05
C SER A 225 27.58 0.71 10.62
N ALA A 226 28.64 -0.04 10.90
CA ALA A 226 28.67 -1.49 10.71
C ALA A 226 27.63 -2.23 11.57
N ALA A 227 26.98 -1.60 12.56
CA ALA A 227 25.95 -2.25 13.36
C ALA A 227 24.66 -2.49 12.55
N CYS A 228 24.32 -1.59 11.62
CA CYS A 228 23.10 -1.68 10.80
C CYS A 228 21.84 -1.95 11.64
N ALA A 229 21.73 -1.28 12.78
CA ALA A 229 20.67 -1.53 13.75
C ALA A 229 19.29 -1.11 13.24
N ARG A 230 19.24 -0.18 12.27
CA ARG A 230 18.01 0.35 11.68
C ARG A 230 18.27 0.98 10.31
N THR A 231 17.35 0.78 9.38
CA THR A 231 17.37 1.36 8.04
C THR A 231 16.22 2.36 7.87
N THR A 232 16.46 3.48 7.22
CA THR A 232 15.36 4.35 6.76
C THR A 232 15.44 4.56 5.26
N PHE A 233 14.30 4.79 4.64
CA PHE A 233 14.22 5.19 3.24
C PHE A 233 13.82 6.65 3.12
N ILE A 234 14.38 7.30 2.09
CA ILE A 234 13.84 8.56 1.58
C ILE A 234 12.74 8.21 0.58
N GLY A 235 11.58 8.83 0.74
CA GLY A 235 10.44 8.61 -0.13
C GLY A 235 9.33 9.63 0.06
N TRP A 236 8.29 9.50 -0.76
CA TRP A 236 7.05 10.28 -0.70
C TRP A 236 5.90 9.46 -1.29
N GLU A 237 4.67 9.89 -1.05
CA GLU A 237 3.51 9.37 -1.77
C GLU A 237 3.14 10.29 -2.94
N TYR A 238 3.04 9.70 -4.13
CA TYR A 238 2.39 10.28 -5.30
C TYR A 238 0.91 9.88 -5.27
N SER A 239 -0.01 10.84 -5.26
CA SER A 239 -1.39 10.61 -4.81
C SER A 239 -2.42 11.02 -5.84
N SER A 240 -2.47 10.23 -6.91
CA SER A 240 -3.50 10.33 -7.95
C SER A 240 -4.82 9.74 -7.44
N HIS A 241 -5.81 10.60 -7.19
CA HIS A 241 -7.20 10.17 -6.98
C HIS A 241 -8.05 10.40 -8.25
N ARG A 242 -7.39 10.30 -9.41
CA ARG A 242 -7.94 10.73 -10.71
C ARG A 242 -9.29 10.05 -10.99
N LEU A 243 -10.29 10.87 -11.28
CA LEU A 243 -11.69 10.44 -11.51
C LEU A 243 -12.30 9.63 -10.35
N GLY A 244 -11.79 9.77 -9.11
CA GLY A 244 -12.30 9.12 -7.90
C GLY A 244 -11.73 7.75 -7.58
N SER A 245 -10.79 7.23 -8.39
CA SER A 245 -10.12 5.95 -8.13
C SER A 245 -8.81 6.19 -7.37
N ASN A 246 -8.51 5.36 -6.36
CA ASN A 246 -7.16 5.37 -5.78
C ASN A 246 -6.15 4.83 -6.80
N LEU A 247 -5.17 5.66 -7.15
CA LEU A 247 -4.05 5.37 -8.04
C LEU A 247 -2.74 5.90 -7.42
N HIS A 248 -2.59 5.73 -6.11
CA HIS A 248 -1.45 6.24 -5.35
C HIS A 248 -0.23 5.32 -5.48
N ARG A 249 0.97 5.86 -5.24
CA ARG A 249 2.23 5.11 -5.18
C ARG A 249 3.17 5.68 -4.14
N ASN A 250 3.79 4.82 -3.34
CA ASN A 250 4.94 5.18 -2.54
C ASN A 250 6.22 5.14 -3.40
N VAL A 251 6.89 6.27 -3.58
CA VAL A 251 8.15 6.39 -4.31
C VAL A 251 9.31 6.26 -3.32
N ILE A 252 10.18 5.28 -3.53
CA ILE A 252 11.24 4.89 -2.57
C ILE A 252 12.60 4.91 -3.27
N PHE A 253 13.62 5.49 -2.63
CA PHE A 253 14.96 5.63 -3.17
C PHE A 253 15.98 4.69 -2.52
N LYS A 254 16.86 4.13 -3.34
CA LYS A 254 17.96 3.26 -2.90
C LYS A 254 19.01 4.01 -2.08
N THR A 255 19.32 5.23 -2.49
CA THR A 255 20.41 6.04 -1.94
C THR A 255 19.88 7.39 -1.49
N ASN A 256 20.77 8.23 -0.99
CA ASN A 256 20.47 9.62 -0.66
C ASN A 256 20.55 10.59 -1.84
N LEU A 257 20.83 10.10 -3.06
CA LEU A 257 20.78 10.91 -4.28
C LEU A 257 19.33 10.91 -4.80
N VAL A 258 18.63 12.02 -4.57
CA VAL A 258 17.18 12.13 -4.79
C VAL A 258 16.82 13.47 -5.45
N PRO A 259 15.62 13.61 -6.06
CA PRO A 259 15.17 14.89 -6.60
C PRO A 259 15.13 16.01 -5.54
N THR A 260 15.46 17.23 -5.94
CA THR A 260 15.42 18.43 -5.08
C THR A 260 14.02 18.78 -4.61
N ARG A 261 12.99 18.25 -5.25
CA ARG A 261 11.59 18.25 -4.82
C ARG A 261 10.89 16.97 -5.30
N PRO A 262 9.85 16.48 -4.61
CA PRO A 262 9.09 15.32 -5.06
C PRO A 262 8.28 15.61 -6.33
N ILE A 263 8.04 14.57 -7.12
CA ILE A 263 7.13 14.60 -8.29
C ILE A 263 5.72 14.28 -7.79
N SER A 264 4.79 15.22 -7.98
CA SER A 264 3.40 15.06 -7.56
C SER A 264 2.46 14.71 -8.71
N TYR A 265 1.22 14.35 -8.38
CA TYR A 265 0.14 14.21 -9.35
C TYR A 265 -0.10 15.48 -10.19
N LEU A 266 0.18 16.66 -9.63
CA LEU A 266 0.06 17.93 -10.35
C LEU A 266 1.15 18.09 -11.42
N ASP A 267 2.34 17.53 -11.19
CA ASP A 267 3.44 17.53 -12.15
C ASP A 267 3.26 16.43 -13.22
N ALA A 268 2.69 15.30 -12.81
CA ALA A 268 2.55 14.10 -13.62
C ALA A 268 1.12 13.54 -13.52
N PRO A 269 0.12 14.07 -14.23
CA PRO A 269 -1.30 13.69 -14.06
C PRO A 269 -1.68 12.26 -14.52
N ARG A 270 -0.70 11.42 -14.85
CA ARG A 270 -0.81 10.01 -15.24
C ARG A 270 0.32 9.18 -14.61
N GLU A 271 0.05 7.91 -14.40
CA GLU A 271 0.97 6.96 -13.78
C GLU A 271 2.23 6.79 -14.64
N TRP A 272 2.08 6.71 -15.97
CA TRP A 272 3.24 6.65 -16.86
C TRP A 272 3.98 7.98 -17.00
N THR A 273 3.36 9.13 -16.68
CA THR A 273 4.07 10.42 -16.50
C THR A 273 5.03 10.40 -15.34
N LEU A 274 4.60 9.87 -14.20
CA LEU A 274 5.50 9.61 -13.09
C LEU A 274 6.63 8.69 -13.52
N TRP A 275 6.31 7.55 -14.15
CA TRP A 275 7.33 6.56 -14.50
C TRP A 275 8.39 7.09 -15.47
N GLU A 276 7.99 7.82 -16.51
CA GLU A 276 8.95 8.36 -17.47
C GLU A 276 9.85 9.44 -16.85
N LEU A 277 9.32 10.25 -15.93
CA LEU A 277 10.10 11.23 -15.17
C LEU A 277 11.08 10.53 -14.20
N LEU A 278 10.63 9.56 -13.42
CA LEU A 278 11.51 8.78 -12.54
C LEU A 278 12.63 8.10 -13.33
N ARG A 279 12.31 7.55 -14.50
CA ARG A 279 13.32 6.99 -15.39
C ARG A 279 14.32 8.07 -15.85
N SER A 280 13.85 9.18 -16.41
CA SER A 280 14.73 10.19 -17.01
C SER A 280 15.62 10.88 -15.98
N ILE A 281 15.08 11.16 -14.79
CA ILE A 281 15.78 11.88 -13.73
C ILE A 281 16.77 10.95 -13.01
N CYS A 282 16.34 9.72 -12.69
CA CYS A 282 17.13 8.81 -11.86
C CYS A 282 17.77 7.66 -12.63
N LEU A 283 16.97 6.82 -13.27
CA LEU A 283 17.46 5.57 -13.84
C LEU A 283 18.40 5.76 -15.04
N ASP A 284 18.16 6.80 -15.83
CA ASP A 284 18.94 7.16 -17.02
C ASP A 284 19.76 8.46 -16.79
N GLY A 285 19.62 9.08 -15.62
CA GLY A 285 20.24 10.36 -15.24
C GLY A 285 21.61 10.22 -14.59
N GLU A 286 21.77 10.68 -13.35
CA GLU A 286 23.04 10.58 -12.61
C GLU A 286 23.26 9.15 -12.07
N PRO A 287 24.42 8.53 -12.34
CA PRO A 287 24.78 7.24 -11.74
C PRO A 287 24.68 7.29 -10.21
N GLY A 288 23.92 6.36 -9.64
CA GLY A 288 23.74 6.24 -8.20
C GLY A 288 22.36 6.65 -7.70
N CYS A 289 21.50 7.27 -8.51
CA CYS A 289 20.08 7.34 -8.20
C CYS A 289 19.41 6.05 -8.66
N ASP A 290 18.73 5.38 -7.74
CA ASP A 290 17.88 4.26 -8.09
C ASP A 290 16.56 4.32 -7.31
N VAL A 291 15.46 4.04 -7.99
CA VAL A 291 14.11 4.34 -7.50
C VAL A 291 13.09 3.27 -7.88
N LEU A 292 12.09 3.12 -7.02
CA LEU A 292 10.93 2.26 -7.16
C LEU A 292 9.66 3.07 -6.85
N ALA A 293 8.54 2.66 -7.43
CA ALA A 293 7.20 3.13 -7.08
C ALA A 293 6.34 1.92 -6.69
N ILE A 294 5.68 1.98 -5.54
CA ILE A 294 4.90 0.87 -4.99
C ILE A 294 3.42 1.25 -5.04
N PRO A 295 2.64 0.73 -5.99
CA PRO A 295 1.18 0.90 -5.96
C PRO A 295 0.57 0.21 -4.73
N HIS A 296 -0.47 0.83 -4.18
CA HIS A 296 -1.19 0.34 -3.02
C HIS A 296 -2.70 0.58 -3.17
N ASN A 297 -3.51 -0.04 -2.30
CA ASN A 297 -4.97 0.15 -2.28
C ASN A 297 -5.69 -0.13 -3.60
N SER A 298 -5.23 -1.17 -4.32
CA SER A 298 -5.84 -1.53 -5.59
C SER A 298 -7.32 -1.96 -5.44
N ASN A 299 -7.72 -2.47 -4.27
CA ASN A 299 -9.10 -2.85 -3.94
C ASN A 299 -10.09 -1.70 -4.16
N ILE A 300 -9.68 -0.46 -3.91
CA ILE A 300 -10.50 0.75 -4.11
C ILE A 300 -10.17 1.53 -5.38
N SER A 301 -9.46 0.93 -6.34
CA SER A 301 -9.09 1.57 -7.61
C SER A 301 -10.15 1.50 -8.71
N ASN A 302 -11.23 0.73 -8.51
CA ASN A 302 -12.21 0.39 -9.55
C ASN A 302 -11.57 -0.31 -10.77
N GLY A 303 -10.58 -1.17 -10.57
CA GLY A 303 -9.84 -1.87 -11.64
C GLY A 303 -8.90 -1.00 -12.47
N ARG A 304 -8.67 0.26 -12.07
CA ARG A 304 -7.83 1.21 -12.82
C ARG A 304 -6.36 1.20 -12.45
N MET A 305 -5.97 0.50 -11.37
CA MET A 305 -4.58 0.40 -10.93
C MET A 305 -3.69 -0.38 -11.92
N PHE A 306 -4.27 -1.39 -12.56
CA PHE A 306 -3.56 -2.34 -13.43
C PHE A 306 -4.13 -2.38 -14.85
N PRO A 307 -4.10 -1.25 -15.59
CA PRO A 307 -4.67 -1.23 -16.93
C PRO A 307 -3.80 -1.99 -17.94
N VAL A 308 -4.49 -2.58 -18.92
CA VAL A 308 -3.89 -3.37 -20.01
C VAL A 308 -4.21 -2.81 -21.40
N ASP A 309 -4.90 -1.67 -21.46
CA ASP A 309 -5.25 -0.97 -22.69
C ASP A 309 -4.22 0.12 -23.08
N TYR A 310 -3.27 0.42 -22.20
CA TYR A 310 -2.14 1.35 -22.41
C TYR A 310 -2.57 2.65 -23.13
N ALA A 311 -3.59 3.33 -22.61
CA ALA A 311 -4.15 4.55 -23.21
C ALA A 311 -3.05 5.50 -23.73
N THR A 312 -3.15 5.95 -24.99
CA THR A 312 -2.15 6.77 -25.73
C THR A 312 -0.91 6.04 -26.29
N ALA A 313 -0.70 4.76 -26.00
CA ALA A 313 0.35 3.97 -26.65
C ALA A 313 -0.09 3.57 -28.07
N ASN A 314 0.60 4.07 -29.09
CA ASN A 314 0.24 3.81 -30.48
C ASN A 314 0.90 2.52 -30.99
N GLY A 315 0.19 1.40 -30.85
CA GLY A 315 0.56 0.10 -31.39
C GLY A 315 1.43 -0.75 -30.47
N ARG A 316 1.65 -2.01 -30.88
CA ARG A 316 2.27 -3.06 -30.05
C ARG A 316 3.64 -2.69 -29.48
N ALA A 317 4.48 -2.00 -30.23
CA ALA A 317 5.80 -1.60 -29.75
C ALA A 317 5.71 -0.64 -28.56
N ALA A 318 4.84 0.39 -28.67
CA ALA A 318 4.64 1.36 -27.61
C ALA A 318 3.98 0.73 -26.36
N GLU A 319 3.04 -0.21 -26.54
CA GLU A 319 2.46 -1.00 -25.44
C GLU A 319 3.55 -1.77 -24.69
N ARG A 320 4.44 -2.46 -25.42
CA ARG A 320 5.56 -3.23 -24.84
C ARG A 320 6.53 -2.34 -24.07
N ASP A 321 6.86 -1.17 -24.62
CA ASP A 321 7.79 -0.26 -23.96
C ASP A 321 7.21 0.30 -22.67
N ARG A 322 5.91 0.60 -22.65
CA ARG A 322 5.21 1.02 -21.42
C ARG A 322 5.10 -0.11 -20.40
N ALA A 323 4.80 -1.34 -20.85
CA ALA A 323 4.77 -2.52 -19.98
C ALA A 323 6.14 -2.79 -19.32
N LYS A 324 7.25 -2.69 -20.09
CA LYS A 324 8.61 -2.82 -19.57
C LYS A 324 8.96 -1.73 -18.56
N LEU A 325 8.57 -0.48 -18.85
CA LEU A 325 8.82 0.64 -17.96
C LEU A 325 8.13 0.43 -16.61
N ARG A 326 6.87 0.00 -16.64
CA ARG A 326 6.13 -0.37 -15.42
C ARG A 326 6.84 -1.49 -14.67
N ALA A 327 7.14 -2.61 -15.32
CA ALA A 327 7.81 -3.75 -14.67
C ALA A 327 9.15 -3.38 -14.03
N ARG A 328 9.86 -2.38 -14.56
CA ARG A 328 11.11 -1.87 -14.00
C ARG A 328 10.88 -1.01 -12.74
N LEU A 329 9.86 -0.16 -12.73
CA LEU A 329 9.61 0.82 -11.67
C LEU A 329 8.66 0.35 -10.57
N GLU A 330 7.70 -0.51 -10.90
CA GLU A 330 6.71 -1.08 -9.97
C GLU A 330 6.88 -2.60 -9.84
N PRO A 331 8.03 -3.13 -9.35
CA PRO A 331 8.20 -4.56 -9.14
C PRO A 331 7.51 -5.07 -7.86
N VAL A 332 7.02 -4.19 -6.98
CA VAL A 332 6.38 -4.55 -5.70
C VAL A 332 5.04 -3.83 -5.58
N VAL A 333 4.06 -4.48 -4.96
CA VAL A 333 2.73 -3.94 -4.66
C VAL A 333 2.39 -4.16 -3.19
N GLU A 334 1.71 -3.19 -2.59
CA GLU A 334 1.15 -3.31 -1.25
C GLU A 334 -0.23 -3.98 -1.31
N VAL A 335 -0.35 -5.15 -0.70
CA VAL A 335 -1.59 -5.94 -0.67
C VAL A 335 -2.42 -5.71 0.59
N MET A 336 -1.87 -5.11 1.64
CA MET A 336 -2.57 -4.93 2.92
C MET A 336 -2.19 -3.60 3.57
N GLN A 337 -3.20 -2.81 3.94
CA GLN A 337 -3.07 -1.64 4.81
C GLN A 337 -4.41 -1.32 5.53
N HIS A 338 -4.54 -0.18 6.21
CA HIS A 338 -5.70 0.09 7.09
C HIS A 338 -7.07 0.17 6.37
N LYS A 339 -7.09 0.29 5.04
CA LYS A 339 -8.25 0.21 4.13
C LYS A 339 -8.34 -1.18 3.47
N GLY A 340 -7.85 -2.20 4.17
CA GLY A 340 -8.15 -3.62 3.92
C GLY A 340 -7.21 -4.35 2.98
N ASP A 341 -7.57 -5.61 2.73
CA ASP A 341 -6.83 -6.55 1.89
C ASP A 341 -7.16 -6.39 0.40
N SER A 342 -6.11 -6.38 -0.41
CA SER A 342 -6.12 -6.36 -1.87
C SER A 342 -5.60 -7.67 -2.49
N GLU A 343 -5.38 -8.75 -1.72
CA GLU A 343 -4.99 -10.06 -2.25
C GLU A 343 -6.04 -10.59 -3.23
N CYS A 344 -7.26 -10.84 -2.76
CA CYS A 344 -8.33 -11.53 -3.49
C CYS A 344 -9.72 -11.17 -2.95
N ARG A 345 -10.79 -11.74 -3.51
CA ARG A 345 -12.16 -11.57 -2.99
C ARG A 345 -12.96 -12.85 -3.25
N PRO A 346 -13.93 -13.23 -2.38
CA PRO A 346 -14.80 -14.36 -2.67
C PRO A 346 -15.60 -14.09 -3.95
N GLU A 347 -15.67 -15.09 -4.84
CA GLU A 347 -16.50 -15.10 -6.04
C GLU A 347 -16.23 -13.94 -7.02
N MET A 348 -14.99 -13.86 -7.54
CA MET A 348 -14.63 -12.85 -8.54
C MET A 348 -15.14 -13.22 -9.95
N ALA A 349 -16.00 -12.38 -10.51
CA ALA A 349 -16.45 -12.54 -11.89
C ALA A 349 -15.27 -12.54 -12.88
N GLY A 350 -15.30 -13.44 -13.86
CA GLY A 350 -14.23 -13.58 -14.85
C GLY A 350 -13.03 -14.42 -14.40
N VAL A 351 -13.06 -14.96 -13.18
CA VAL A 351 -12.04 -15.88 -12.66
C VAL A 351 -12.64 -17.27 -12.45
N LEU A 352 -11.95 -18.29 -12.95
CA LEU A 352 -12.35 -19.69 -12.93
C LEU A 352 -11.59 -20.42 -11.82
N GLY A 353 -12.30 -20.91 -10.81
CA GLY A 353 -11.69 -21.58 -9.67
C GLY A 353 -12.72 -21.99 -8.63
N ASN A 354 -12.24 -22.67 -7.58
CA ASN A 354 -13.08 -22.97 -6.42
C ASN A 354 -13.18 -21.75 -5.51
N ALA A 355 -14.29 -21.61 -4.79
CA ALA A 355 -14.44 -20.57 -3.79
C ALA A 355 -13.36 -20.68 -2.70
N ASP A 356 -12.72 -19.56 -2.38
CA ASP A 356 -11.73 -19.43 -1.31
C ASP A 356 -12.30 -18.53 -0.20
N GLU A 357 -12.82 -19.15 0.86
CA GLU A 357 -13.44 -18.45 1.99
C GLU A 357 -12.47 -17.50 2.71
N LEU A 358 -11.16 -17.79 2.68
CA LEU A 358 -10.15 -16.93 3.28
C LEU A 358 -9.99 -15.61 2.53
N CYS A 359 -10.49 -15.48 1.31
CA CYS A 359 -10.57 -14.19 0.63
C CYS A 359 -11.60 -13.24 1.27
N GLY A 360 -12.40 -13.66 2.25
CA GLY A 360 -13.30 -12.77 3.00
C GLY A 360 -12.62 -11.85 4.02
N PHE A 361 -11.28 -11.84 4.08
CA PHE A 361 -10.49 -11.10 5.07
C PHE A 361 -10.42 -9.60 4.78
N GLU A 362 -10.71 -8.76 5.79
CA GLU A 362 -10.56 -7.29 5.78
C GLU A 362 -10.99 -6.60 4.45
N LYS A 363 -12.21 -6.88 3.99
CA LYS A 363 -12.76 -6.30 2.75
C LYS A 363 -13.38 -4.93 2.99
N PHE A 364 -12.55 -3.90 2.98
CA PHE A 364 -12.94 -2.51 3.23
C PHE A 364 -14.12 -2.04 2.37
N GLU A 365 -14.20 -2.48 1.12
CA GLU A 365 -15.29 -2.14 0.22
C GLU A 365 -16.68 -2.60 0.69
N GLN A 366 -16.76 -3.67 1.50
CA GLN A 366 -18.03 -4.15 2.06
C GLN A 366 -18.66 -3.12 3.02
N ALA A 367 -17.84 -2.32 3.70
CA ALA A 367 -18.34 -1.25 4.56
C ALA A 367 -18.85 -0.03 3.76
N THR A 368 -18.48 0.08 2.48
CA THR A 368 -18.88 1.20 1.62
C THR A 368 -20.19 0.95 0.88
N TRP A 369 -20.60 -0.31 0.72
CA TRP A 369 -21.85 -0.65 0.06
C TRP A 369 -23.02 -0.68 1.03
N LYS A 370 -24.21 -0.36 0.52
CA LYS A 370 -25.44 -0.40 1.31
C LYS A 370 -25.94 -1.83 1.43
N ASP A 371 -26.58 -2.13 2.55
CA ASP A 371 -27.20 -3.43 2.80
C ASP A 371 -28.14 -3.82 1.65
N GLY A 372 -27.87 -4.97 1.02
CA GLY A 372 -28.66 -5.52 -0.08
C GLY A 372 -28.33 -5.00 -1.48
N GLU A 373 -27.33 -4.11 -1.63
CA GLU A 373 -26.79 -3.71 -2.93
C GLU A 373 -25.49 -4.46 -3.23
N GLU A 374 -25.50 -5.30 -4.28
CA GLU A 374 -24.26 -5.87 -4.81
C GLU A 374 -23.64 -4.87 -5.82
N PRO A 375 -22.35 -4.55 -5.69
CA PRO A 375 -21.66 -3.72 -6.68
C PRO A 375 -21.69 -4.41 -8.06
N GLY A 376 -22.09 -3.65 -9.08
CA GLY A 376 -21.98 -4.12 -10.46
C GLY A 376 -20.52 -4.32 -10.89
N ALA A 377 -20.31 -5.02 -12.00
CA ALA A 377 -18.99 -5.14 -12.61
C ALA A 377 -18.50 -3.79 -13.15
N CYS A 378 -17.20 -3.54 -13.05
CA CYS A 378 -16.53 -2.48 -13.79
C CYS A 378 -16.44 -2.88 -15.28
N GLY A 379 -16.23 -1.88 -16.16
CA GLY A 379 -15.95 -2.16 -17.57
C GLY A 379 -14.55 -2.74 -17.79
N GLU A 380 -14.36 -3.47 -18.89
CA GLU A 380 -13.07 -4.05 -19.29
C GLU A 380 -12.05 -3.01 -19.77
N VAL A 381 -12.52 -1.93 -20.38
CA VAL A 381 -11.67 -0.81 -20.82
C VAL A 381 -11.53 0.24 -19.72
N LEU A 382 -10.43 1.00 -19.71
CA LEU A 382 -10.36 2.19 -18.89
C LEU A 382 -11.43 3.18 -19.36
N ASP A 383 -12.52 3.28 -18.63
CA ASP A 383 -13.52 4.34 -18.78
C ASP A 383 -12.93 5.68 -18.32
N ASP A 384 -11.93 6.18 -19.04
CA ASP A 384 -11.00 7.24 -18.62
C ASP A 384 -11.58 8.68 -18.69
N TRP A 385 -12.90 8.75 -18.58
CA TRP A 385 -13.77 9.93 -18.63
C TRP A 385 -14.88 9.86 -17.58
N ARG A 386 -15.13 8.69 -16.99
CA ARG A 386 -16.23 8.45 -16.06
C ARG A 386 -15.74 8.60 -14.62
N VAL A 387 -16.38 9.46 -13.84
CA VAL A 387 -16.12 9.54 -12.40
C VAL A 387 -16.63 8.28 -11.70
N ARG A 388 -15.79 7.69 -10.85
CA ARG A 388 -16.05 6.51 -10.04
C ARG A 388 -15.41 6.72 -8.67
N LEU A 389 -16.20 7.08 -7.65
CA LEU A 389 -15.71 7.18 -6.28
C LEU A 389 -15.46 5.76 -5.75
N GLY A 390 -14.19 5.34 -5.73
CA GLY A 390 -13.83 3.97 -5.38
C GLY A 390 -14.08 3.65 -3.91
N PRO A 391 -14.52 2.41 -3.60
CA PRO A 391 -14.89 1.32 -4.50
C PRO A 391 -16.38 1.40 -4.92
N SER A 392 -16.63 1.58 -6.22
CA SER A 392 -17.98 1.73 -6.80
C SER A 392 -18.44 0.58 -7.71
N CYS A 393 -17.52 -0.31 -8.08
CA CYS A 393 -17.75 -1.48 -8.91
C CYS A 393 -16.67 -2.53 -8.66
N LEU A 394 -16.93 -3.79 -9.06
CA LEU A 394 -15.98 -4.89 -8.94
C LEU A 394 -15.20 -5.12 -10.22
N SER A 395 -13.89 -5.31 -10.09
CA SER A 395 -13.01 -5.76 -11.17
C SER A 395 -11.98 -6.71 -10.59
N HIS A 396 -11.64 -7.78 -11.31
CA HIS A 396 -10.52 -8.65 -10.94
C HIS A 396 -9.20 -7.86 -10.90
N ARG A 397 -9.07 -6.82 -11.72
CA ARG A 397 -7.93 -5.88 -11.71
C ARG A 397 -7.87 -4.96 -10.49
N SER A 398 -8.79 -5.10 -9.53
CA SER A 398 -8.65 -4.47 -8.21
C SER A 398 -7.88 -5.35 -7.21
N TYR A 399 -7.69 -6.64 -7.49
CA TYR A 399 -7.07 -7.58 -6.56
C TYR A 399 -5.84 -8.23 -7.17
N VAL A 400 -4.74 -8.22 -6.41
CA VAL A 400 -3.41 -8.57 -6.89
C VAL A 400 -3.35 -10.02 -7.37
N ARG A 401 -4.01 -10.96 -6.69
CA ARG A 401 -4.04 -12.37 -7.11
C ARG A 401 -4.43 -12.52 -8.59
N TYR A 402 -5.47 -11.83 -9.02
CA TYR A 402 -5.96 -11.95 -10.40
C TYR A 402 -5.12 -11.14 -11.38
N VAL A 403 -4.53 -10.03 -10.93
CA VAL A 403 -3.59 -9.22 -11.70
C VAL A 403 -2.31 -10.00 -12.05
N LEU A 404 -1.85 -10.91 -11.18
CA LEU A 404 -0.74 -11.80 -11.51
C LEU A 404 -1.05 -12.70 -12.71
N THR A 405 -2.27 -13.22 -12.77
CA THR A 405 -2.77 -14.05 -13.88
C THR A 405 -3.02 -13.20 -15.13
N GLU A 406 -3.58 -11.99 -14.99
CA GLU A 406 -3.69 -10.99 -16.06
C GLU A 406 -2.31 -10.68 -16.67
N GLY A 407 -1.26 -10.64 -15.85
CA GLY A 407 0.12 -10.46 -16.31
C GLY A 407 0.59 -11.55 -17.27
N LEU A 408 0.14 -12.80 -17.07
CA LEU A 408 0.41 -13.91 -18.00
C LEU A 408 -0.38 -13.76 -19.31
N ALA A 409 -1.61 -13.24 -19.25
CA ALA A 409 -2.40 -12.94 -20.44
C ALA A 409 -1.74 -11.81 -21.25
N GLU A 410 -1.29 -10.76 -20.57
CA GLU A 410 -0.54 -9.66 -21.17
C GLU A 410 0.77 -10.12 -21.80
N GLU A 411 1.49 -11.02 -21.14
CA GLU A 411 2.69 -11.62 -21.71
C GLU A 411 2.41 -12.37 -23.01
N ARG A 412 1.28 -13.09 -23.12
CA ARG A 412 0.86 -13.71 -24.39
C ARG A 412 0.50 -12.67 -25.44
N ARG A 413 -0.17 -11.60 -25.02
CA ARG A 413 -0.67 -10.55 -25.93
C ARG A 413 0.46 -9.73 -26.53
N ILE A 414 1.42 -9.28 -25.71
CA ILE A 414 2.46 -8.32 -26.11
C ILE A 414 3.90 -8.80 -25.87
N GLY A 415 4.11 -10.00 -25.32
CA GLY A 415 5.46 -10.54 -25.05
C GLY A 415 6.15 -9.92 -23.85
N VAL A 416 5.42 -9.22 -22.97
CA VAL A 416 5.92 -8.62 -21.73
C VAL A 416 4.88 -8.79 -20.64
N ASN A 417 5.28 -9.31 -19.48
CA ASN A 417 4.45 -9.32 -18.27
C ASN A 417 4.73 -8.05 -17.45
N PRO A 418 3.82 -7.05 -17.42
CA PRO A 418 3.99 -5.83 -16.62
C PRO A 418 3.72 -6.06 -15.12
N PHE A 419 3.12 -7.19 -14.74
CA PHE A 419 2.61 -7.48 -13.41
C PHE A 419 3.38 -8.62 -12.73
N LYS A 420 4.69 -8.66 -12.96
CA LYS A 420 5.60 -9.45 -12.13
C LYS A 420 5.84 -8.73 -10.80
N LEU A 421 4.85 -8.80 -9.91
CA LEU A 421 4.77 -8.03 -8.67
C LEU A 421 5.14 -8.90 -7.46
N GLY A 422 6.09 -8.45 -6.63
CA GLY A 422 6.26 -8.92 -5.26
C GLY A 422 5.22 -8.30 -4.34
N MET A 423 4.88 -8.96 -3.23
CA MET A 423 3.82 -8.51 -2.32
C MET A 423 4.40 -8.05 -0.98
N ILE A 424 3.94 -6.90 -0.49
CA ILE A 424 4.20 -6.39 0.86
C ILE A 424 2.90 -5.94 1.54
N GLY A 425 2.91 -5.76 2.86
CA GLY A 425 1.92 -4.96 3.57
C GLY A 425 2.56 -3.67 4.11
N SER A 426 1.75 -2.70 4.51
CA SER A 426 2.18 -1.50 5.25
C SER A 426 1.02 -0.97 6.10
N THR A 427 1.23 0.07 6.90
CA THR A 427 0.13 0.61 7.73
C THR A 427 -0.74 1.61 6.98
N ASP A 428 -0.14 2.48 6.15
CA ASP A 428 -0.77 3.69 5.62
C ASP A 428 -1.33 4.55 6.78
N THR A 429 -0.59 4.59 7.88
CA THR A 429 -1.03 5.27 9.09
C THR A 429 -0.95 6.78 8.93
N HIS A 430 -2.03 7.49 9.24
CA HIS A 430 -2.04 8.95 9.31
C HIS A 430 -1.76 9.47 10.73
N ASN A 431 -1.36 8.58 11.64
CA ASN A 431 -0.92 8.91 12.99
C ASN A 431 0.61 9.00 13.12
N GLY A 432 1.36 8.74 12.05
CA GLY A 432 2.82 8.61 12.08
C GLY A 432 3.32 7.41 12.90
N LEU A 433 2.50 6.35 13.04
CA LEU A 433 2.80 5.15 13.83
C LEU A 433 3.33 4.01 12.96
N ALA A 434 4.51 4.19 12.36
CA ALA A 434 5.15 3.18 11.53
C ALA A 434 5.19 1.81 12.24
N GLY A 435 4.53 0.79 11.67
CA GLY A 435 4.42 -0.56 12.23
C GLY A 435 3.46 -0.72 13.41
N GLY A 436 2.56 0.23 13.65
CA GLY A 436 1.53 0.17 14.69
C GLY A 436 0.39 -0.82 14.40
N VAL A 437 0.73 -2.11 14.21
CA VAL A 437 -0.19 -3.15 13.70
C VAL A 437 -0.83 -4.04 14.78
N ALA A 438 -0.44 -3.89 16.04
CA ALA A 438 -0.90 -4.77 17.10
C ALA A 438 -2.40 -4.58 17.45
N GLU A 439 -3.24 -5.52 17.03
CA GLU A 439 -4.71 -5.51 17.23
C GLU A 439 -5.14 -5.15 18.67
N LYS A 440 -4.51 -5.76 19.68
CA LYS A 440 -4.87 -5.57 21.09
C LYS A 440 -4.68 -4.13 21.59
N THR A 441 -3.69 -3.42 21.06
CA THR A 441 -3.29 -2.08 21.52
C THR A 441 -3.47 -1.01 20.45
N TRP A 442 -4.15 -1.34 19.34
CA TRP A 442 -4.25 -0.44 18.20
C TRP A 442 -5.01 0.84 18.58
N PRO A 443 -4.36 2.02 18.48
CA PRO A 443 -4.97 3.28 18.88
C PRO A 443 -5.81 3.95 17.77
N GLY A 444 -5.91 3.31 16.60
CA GLY A 444 -6.43 3.92 15.37
C GLY A 444 -5.33 4.41 14.43
N HIS A 445 -5.72 4.93 13.28
CA HIS A 445 -4.85 5.44 12.23
C HIS A 445 -5.09 6.93 11.86
N LEU A 446 -6.09 7.62 12.43
CA LEU A 446 -6.59 8.91 11.94
C LEU A 446 -6.85 9.95 13.06
N GLY A 447 -5.87 10.14 13.92
CA GLY A 447 -5.81 11.24 14.88
C GLY A 447 -7.06 11.39 15.75
N ILE A 448 -7.67 12.57 15.70
CA ILE A 448 -8.87 12.88 16.48
C ILE A 448 -10.14 12.19 15.94
N ALA A 449 -10.12 11.71 14.68
CA ALA A 449 -11.27 11.04 14.09
C ALA A 449 -11.55 9.67 14.72
N ASP A 450 -10.51 8.98 15.19
CA ASP A 450 -10.62 7.67 15.84
C ASP A 450 -10.09 7.66 17.29
N ALA A 451 -9.88 8.84 17.87
CA ALA A 451 -9.50 8.96 19.28
C ALA A 451 -10.60 8.56 20.27
N ASP A 452 -11.86 8.54 19.84
CA ASP A 452 -13.01 8.11 20.65
C ASP A 452 -13.46 6.70 20.20
N PRO A 453 -13.39 5.68 21.08
CA PRO A 453 -13.87 4.34 20.77
C PRO A 453 -15.32 4.30 20.28
N ASN A 454 -16.19 5.23 20.71
CA ASN A 454 -17.57 5.27 20.24
C ASN A 454 -17.67 5.62 18.75
N ARG A 455 -16.73 6.42 18.25
CA ARG A 455 -16.66 6.79 16.83
C ARG A 455 -15.92 5.72 16.03
N MET A 456 -14.80 5.24 16.55
CA MET A 456 -14.00 4.21 15.91
C MET A 456 -14.78 2.90 15.72
N LEU A 457 -15.60 2.52 16.70
CA LEU A 457 -16.47 1.35 16.65
C LEU A 457 -17.86 1.67 16.07
N SER A 458 -18.03 2.73 15.28
CA SER A 458 -19.29 3.06 14.60
C SER A 458 -19.26 2.68 13.12
N GLU A 459 -20.44 2.53 12.51
CA GLU A 459 -20.59 2.19 11.09
C GLU A 459 -21.01 3.41 10.26
N GLU A 460 -20.99 4.62 10.83
CA GLU A 460 -21.58 5.78 10.15
C GLU A 460 -20.94 5.97 8.75
N PRO A 461 -21.74 5.84 7.68
CA PRO A 461 -21.22 5.93 6.31
C PRO A 461 -20.57 7.29 6.06
N GLY A 462 -19.37 7.29 5.49
CA GLY A 462 -18.61 8.50 5.19
C GLY A 462 -17.73 9.04 6.33
N LEU A 463 -17.77 8.43 7.53
CA LEU A 463 -16.72 8.66 8.52
C LEU A 463 -15.46 7.88 8.15
N MET A 464 -14.34 8.57 7.97
CA MET A 464 -13.02 7.93 7.97
C MET A 464 -12.61 7.56 9.41
N GLY A 465 -11.82 6.50 9.57
CA GLY A 465 -11.35 6.03 10.89
C GLY A 465 -12.46 5.35 11.70
N ASN A 466 -13.25 4.50 11.03
CA ASN A 466 -14.37 3.79 11.64
C ASN A 466 -14.13 2.27 11.64
N MET A 467 -15.15 1.46 11.94
CA MET A 467 -14.98 0.03 12.13
C MET A 467 -14.51 -0.75 10.90
N ALA A 468 -14.63 -0.14 9.71
CA ALA A 468 -14.19 -0.71 8.43
C ALA A 468 -12.67 -0.76 8.30
N ASN A 469 -11.96 0.05 9.07
CA ASN A 469 -10.50 0.10 9.05
C ASN A 469 -9.91 -0.94 10.00
N GLY A 470 -8.71 -1.43 9.67
CA GLY A 470 -7.88 -2.26 10.53
C GLY A 470 -6.49 -1.64 10.75
N PRO A 471 -5.59 -2.28 11.51
CA PRO A 471 -4.26 -1.75 11.80
C PRO A 471 -3.32 -1.68 10.58
N GLY A 472 -3.64 -2.39 9.50
CA GLY A 472 -2.79 -2.53 8.32
C GLY A 472 -1.80 -3.67 8.47
N GLY A 473 -0.72 -3.66 7.69
CA GLY A 473 0.25 -4.74 7.62
C GLY A 473 1.70 -4.30 7.80
N LEU A 474 2.64 -5.24 7.65
CA LEU A 474 4.08 -4.96 7.61
C LEU A 474 4.71 -5.47 6.31
N ALA A 475 5.74 -4.75 5.88
CA ALA A 475 6.58 -5.13 4.78
C ALA A 475 7.68 -6.06 5.31
N GLY A 476 7.79 -7.23 4.71
CA GLY A 476 8.86 -8.18 4.97
C GLY A 476 9.83 -8.22 3.80
N VAL A 477 11.13 -8.25 4.07
CA VAL A 477 12.16 -8.52 3.05
C VAL A 477 13.07 -9.64 3.48
N TYR A 478 13.59 -10.40 2.52
CA TYR A 478 14.76 -11.25 2.74
C TYR A 478 16.00 -10.58 2.21
N SER A 479 16.80 -10.07 3.14
CA SER A 479 18.03 -9.34 2.84
C SER A 479 19.24 -9.98 3.49
N GLU A 480 20.40 -9.86 2.82
CA GLU A 480 21.67 -10.36 3.34
C GLU A 480 22.13 -9.54 4.56
N GLU A 481 21.75 -8.27 4.62
CA GLU A 481 22.05 -7.35 5.71
C GLU A 481 20.97 -6.25 5.83
N ASN A 482 20.96 -5.51 6.94
CA ASN A 482 20.02 -4.40 7.18
C ASN A 482 20.63 -3.04 6.80
N SER A 483 21.07 -2.89 5.55
CA SER A 483 21.44 -1.59 4.97
C SER A 483 20.37 -1.11 3.99
N ARG A 484 20.25 0.20 3.79
CA ARG A 484 19.31 0.80 2.83
C ARG A 484 19.45 0.18 1.45
N GLU A 485 20.67 0.03 0.96
CA GLU A 485 20.93 -0.55 -0.35
C GLU A 485 20.54 -2.04 -0.40
N ALA A 486 20.88 -2.84 0.62
CA ALA A 486 20.56 -4.27 0.60
C ALA A 486 19.06 -4.55 0.70
N VAL A 487 18.34 -3.79 1.54
CA VAL A 487 16.88 -3.85 1.66
C VAL A 487 16.22 -3.36 0.38
N PHE A 488 16.72 -2.29 -0.24
CA PHE A 488 16.23 -1.82 -1.54
C PHE A 488 16.42 -2.88 -2.64
N GLU A 489 17.58 -3.52 -2.69
CA GLU A 489 17.82 -4.60 -3.64
C GLU A 489 16.86 -5.78 -3.41
N ALA A 490 16.41 -6.01 -2.17
CA ALA A 490 15.42 -7.05 -1.84
C ALA A 490 14.07 -6.73 -2.46
N LEU A 491 13.63 -5.46 -2.33
CA LEU A 491 12.45 -4.94 -3.00
C LEU A 491 12.59 -5.06 -4.53
N ARG A 492 13.72 -4.66 -5.10
CA ARG A 492 13.98 -4.72 -6.56
C ARG A 492 13.90 -6.15 -7.11
N ARG A 493 14.48 -7.13 -6.41
CA ARG A 493 14.47 -8.54 -6.81
C ARG A 493 13.19 -9.29 -6.42
N ARG A 494 12.27 -8.62 -5.70
CA ARG A 494 10.99 -9.15 -5.20
C ARG A 494 11.16 -10.31 -4.22
N GLU A 495 12.27 -10.34 -3.49
CA GLU A 495 12.42 -11.27 -2.36
C GLU A 495 11.78 -10.67 -1.11
N VAL A 496 10.48 -10.42 -1.21
CA VAL A 496 9.67 -9.72 -0.23
C VAL A 496 8.41 -10.50 0.11
N PHE A 497 7.79 -10.16 1.23
CA PHE A 497 6.53 -10.74 1.67
C PHE A 497 5.70 -9.67 2.42
N GLY A 498 4.39 -9.83 2.42
CA GLY A 498 3.48 -9.01 3.24
C GLY A 498 2.99 -9.78 4.44
N THR A 499 2.69 -9.09 5.52
CA THR A 499 1.95 -9.64 6.66
C THR A 499 0.77 -8.73 7.00
N SER A 500 -0.31 -9.28 7.54
CA SER A 500 -1.46 -8.50 8.00
C SER A 500 -1.30 -7.92 9.41
N GLY A 501 -0.12 -8.06 10.01
CA GLY A 501 0.22 -7.48 11.30
C GLY A 501 1.32 -8.28 12.01
N PRO A 502 1.09 -9.57 12.34
CA PRO A 502 2.09 -10.39 12.98
C PRO A 502 3.34 -10.58 12.11
N ARG A 503 4.50 -10.66 12.75
CA ARG A 503 5.81 -10.91 12.12
C ARG A 503 6.01 -12.38 11.76
N ILE A 504 5.07 -12.95 11.01
CA ILE A 504 5.18 -14.29 10.43
C ILE A 504 6.33 -14.26 9.42
N GLU A 505 7.20 -15.27 9.43
CA GLU A 505 8.34 -15.38 8.52
C GLU A 505 8.10 -16.48 7.47
N PRO A 506 7.51 -16.16 6.30
CA PRO A 506 7.26 -17.14 5.25
C PRO A 506 8.43 -17.23 4.27
N ARG A 507 8.82 -18.44 3.88
CA ARG A 507 9.78 -18.71 2.79
C ARG A 507 9.10 -19.55 1.72
N PHE A 508 9.40 -19.25 0.46
CA PHE A 508 8.86 -20.01 -0.67
C PHE A 508 9.92 -20.17 -1.75
N PHE A 509 10.09 -21.40 -2.22
CA PHE A 509 11.06 -21.79 -3.23
C PHE A 509 10.39 -22.66 -4.28
N ALA A 510 10.89 -22.62 -5.51
CA ALA A 510 10.48 -23.53 -6.57
C ALA A 510 11.71 -24.08 -7.30
N ALA A 511 11.68 -25.37 -7.64
CA ALA A 511 12.71 -26.02 -8.44
C ALA A 511 12.09 -27.06 -9.38
N ALA A 512 12.90 -27.57 -10.31
CA ALA A 512 12.51 -28.75 -11.08
C ALA A 512 12.38 -30.00 -10.18
N GLU A 513 13.25 -30.10 -9.17
CA GLU A 513 13.30 -31.20 -8.20
C GLU A 513 13.74 -30.69 -6.83
N LEU A 514 13.09 -31.18 -5.78
CA LEU A 514 13.48 -30.98 -4.38
C LEU A 514 13.40 -32.33 -3.65
N PRO A 515 14.23 -32.57 -2.61
CA PRO A 515 14.12 -33.77 -1.79
C PRO A 515 12.72 -33.87 -1.15
N GLY A 516 12.10 -35.04 -1.22
CA GLY A 516 10.78 -35.26 -0.60
C GLY A 516 10.81 -35.17 0.93
N ASP A 517 11.99 -35.39 1.54
CA ASP A 517 12.26 -35.30 2.97
C ASP A 517 12.84 -33.91 3.37
N LEU A 518 12.77 -32.90 2.50
CA LEU A 518 13.40 -31.59 2.73
C LEU A 518 13.00 -30.95 4.08
N CYS A 519 11.75 -31.12 4.51
CA CYS A 519 11.26 -30.57 5.78
C CYS A 519 11.93 -31.16 7.03
N GLU A 520 12.48 -32.37 6.92
CA GLU A 520 13.15 -33.09 8.02
C GLU A 520 14.65 -32.77 8.09
N ARG A 521 15.17 -32.07 7.07
CA ARG A 521 16.60 -31.78 6.93
C ARG A 521 16.99 -30.49 7.66
N PRO A 522 18.13 -30.48 8.39
CA PRO A 522 18.62 -29.27 9.03
C PRO A 522 19.14 -28.23 8.04
N ASP A 523 19.66 -28.66 6.88
CA ASP A 523 20.18 -27.85 5.78
C ASP A 523 19.11 -27.53 4.70
N ARG A 524 17.84 -27.50 5.11
CA ARG A 524 16.69 -27.37 4.20
C ARG A 524 16.70 -26.07 3.38
N LEU A 525 17.18 -24.97 3.96
CA LEU A 525 17.23 -23.68 3.28
C LEU A 525 18.36 -23.65 2.24
N GLU A 526 19.54 -24.16 2.60
CA GLU A 526 20.69 -24.30 1.71
C GLU A 526 20.35 -25.18 0.49
N LEU A 527 19.66 -26.30 0.73
CA LEU A 527 19.24 -27.20 -0.34
C LEU A 527 18.19 -26.57 -1.25
N ALA A 528 17.19 -25.87 -0.69
CA ALA A 528 16.16 -25.19 -1.47
C ALA A 528 16.74 -24.05 -2.32
N ASP A 529 17.62 -23.24 -1.73
CA ASP A 529 18.27 -22.11 -2.39
C ASP A 529 19.21 -22.58 -3.51
N ALA A 530 19.98 -23.65 -3.29
CA ALA A 530 20.89 -24.19 -4.30
C ALA A 530 20.17 -24.89 -5.47
N ALA A 531 19.00 -25.49 -5.24
CA ALA A 531 18.30 -26.30 -6.23
C ALA A 531 17.38 -25.49 -7.15
N GLY A 532 16.91 -24.32 -6.71
CA GLY A 532 15.78 -23.63 -7.33
C GLY A 532 15.91 -22.12 -7.37
N VAL A 533 14.75 -21.47 -7.40
CA VAL A 533 14.62 -20.01 -7.28
C VAL A 533 13.79 -19.69 -6.03
N PRO A 534 14.14 -18.63 -5.29
CA PRO A 534 13.29 -18.12 -4.21
C PRO A 534 12.08 -17.37 -4.79
N MET A 535 11.11 -17.08 -3.92
CA MET A 535 10.01 -16.16 -4.18
C MET A 535 10.48 -14.85 -4.84
N GLY A 536 9.70 -14.33 -5.78
CA GLY A 536 10.06 -13.21 -6.64
C GLY A 536 10.74 -13.59 -7.96
N GLY A 537 11.20 -14.84 -8.07
CA GLY A 537 11.97 -15.37 -9.19
C GLY A 537 11.16 -15.98 -10.35
N ASP A 538 11.89 -16.34 -11.40
CA ASP A 538 11.40 -17.02 -12.60
C ASP A 538 11.99 -18.44 -12.69
N LEU A 539 11.16 -19.47 -12.55
CA LEU A 539 11.57 -20.85 -12.76
C LEU A 539 11.36 -21.24 -14.23
N VAL A 540 12.45 -21.58 -14.91
CA VAL A 540 12.40 -22.13 -16.27
C VAL A 540 12.66 -23.63 -16.23
N LEU A 541 11.64 -24.41 -16.56
CA LEU A 541 11.72 -25.87 -16.60
C LEU A 541 12.30 -26.34 -17.94
N GLY A 542 13.10 -27.42 -17.92
CA GLY A 542 13.66 -28.03 -19.12
C GLY A 542 12.60 -28.67 -20.03
N THR A 543 13.03 -29.18 -21.19
CA THR A 543 12.13 -29.81 -22.19
C THR A 543 11.67 -31.22 -21.81
N ARG A 544 12.29 -31.85 -20.81
CA ARG A 544 11.73 -33.07 -20.18
C ARG A 544 10.74 -32.62 -19.11
N ALA A 545 9.48 -32.96 -19.32
CA ALA A 545 8.34 -32.65 -18.45
C ALA A 545 8.59 -33.12 -17.01
N ALA A 546 9.15 -32.24 -16.20
CA ALA A 546 9.15 -32.35 -14.74
C ALA A 546 8.21 -31.27 -14.24
N ASN A 547 7.17 -31.67 -13.51
CA ASN A 547 6.27 -30.72 -12.86
C ASN A 547 7.05 -29.97 -11.77
N PRO A 548 6.84 -28.65 -11.63
CA PRO A 548 7.54 -27.85 -10.63
C PRO A 548 7.29 -28.38 -9.23
N VAL A 549 8.33 -28.40 -8.41
CA VAL A 549 8.28 -28.72 -6.99
C VAL A 549 8.49 -27.45 -6.19
N PHE A 550 7.65 -27.24 -5.21
CA PHE A 550 7.66 -26.09 -4.33
C PHE A 550 7.97 -26.53 -2.90
N ALA A 551 8.75 -25.71 -2.20
CA ALA A 551 8.93 -25.82 -0.76
C ALA A 551 8.46 -24.52 -0.10
N ALA A 552 7.58 -24.66 0.88
CA ALA A 552 7.07 -23.54 1.66
C ALA A 552 7.37 -23.78 3.15
N PHE A 553 7.94 -22.78 3.80
CA PHE A 553 8.27 -22.80 5.22
C PHE A 553 7.66 -21.57 5.87
N ALA A 554 7.24 -21.69 7.13
CA ALA A 554 6.77 -20.55 7.88
C ALA A 554 7.07 -20.70 9.37
N THR A 555 7.53 -19.61 9.99
CA THR A 555 7.67 -19.49 11.44
C THR A 555 6.64 -18.49 11.96
N ALA A 556 5.91 -18.86 13.00
CA ALA A 556 4.95 -18.00 13.68
C ALA A 556 5.65 -16.83 14.38
N ASP A 557 4.97 -15.68 14.43
CA ASP A 557 5.43 -14.54 15.21
C ASP A 557 5.52 -14.91 16.71
N PRO A 558 6.68 -14.78 17.38
CA PRO A 558 6.76 -15.02 18.83
C PRO A 558 5.94 -14.01 19.65
N GLY A 559 5.62 -12.83 19.09
CA GLY A 559 4.97 -11.73 19.79
C GLY A 559 5.84 -11.15 20.91
N THR A 560 5.20 -10.75 22.01
CA THR A 560 5.85 -10.22 23.22
C THR A 560 5.43 -11.00 24.46
N GLU A 561 6.11 -10.79 25.59
CA GLU A 561 5.73 -11.42 26.86
C GLU A 561 4.26 -11.10 27.29
N GLY A 562 3.78 -9.88 27.00
CA GLY A 562 2.42 -9.43 27.35
C GLY A 562 1.35 -9.67 26.27
N ALA A 563 1.77 -10.09 25.08
CA ALA A 563 0.91 -10.43 23.95
C ALA A 563 1.65 -11.47 23.08
N PRO A 564 1.61 -12.76 23.45
CA PRO A 564 2.20 -13.84 22.66
C PRO A 564 1.58 -13.88 21.26
N GLY A 565 2.38 -14.16 20.24
CA GLY A 565 1.88 -14.26 18.87
C GLY A 565 1.05 -15.52 18.62
N GLY A 566 0.23 -15.50 17.57
CA GLY A 566 -0.64 -16.60 17.19
C GLY A 566 0.14 -17.83 16.73
N ASP A 567 -0.47 -19.01 16.85
CA ASP A 567 0.06 -20.22 16.22
C ASP A 567 -0.42 -20.32 14.77
N LEU A 568 0.40 -20.91 13.90
CA LEU A 568 0.04 -21.17 12.51
C LEU A 568 -1.04 -22.26 12.41
N GLN A 569 -2.01 -22.05 11.54
CA GLN A 569 -3.00 -23.04 11.14
C GLN A 569 -2.54 -23.84 9.93
N ARG A 570 -2.12 -23.14 8.85
CA ARG A 570 -1.80 -23.78 7.57
C ARG A 570 -0.91 -22.91 6.68
N ILE A 571 -0.26 -23.57 5.71
CA ILE A 571 0.34 -22.95 4.53
C ILE A 571 -0.45 -23.40 3.30
N GLN A 572 -0.79 -22.45 2.44
CA GLN A 572 -1.42 -22.67 1.14
C GLN A 572 -0.49 -22.25 0.02
N ILE A 573 -0.51 -22.98 -1.09
CA ILE A 573 0.02 -22.50 -2.37
C ILE A 573 -1.17 -22.10 -3.23
N ILE A 574 -1.12 -20.88 -3.75
CA ILE A 574 -2.10 -20.33 -4.68
C ILE A 574 -1.46 -20.32 -6.06
N LYS A 575 -2.10 -20.98 -7.02
CA LYS A 575 -1.71 -21.08 -8.42
C LYS A 575 -2.65 -20.24 -9.27
N GLY A 576 -2.10 -19.51 -10.24
CA GLY A 576 -2.85 -18.81 -11.28
C GLY A 576 -2.31 -19.12 -12.67
N TRP A 577 -3.19 -19.29 -13.67
CA TRP A 577 -2.79 -19.50 -15.08
C TRP A 577 -3.88 -19.00 -16.03
N VAL A 578 -3.53 -18.89 -17.30
CA VAL A 578 -4.47 -18.49 -18.37
C VAL A 578 -4.62 -19.67 -19.31
N ASP A 579 -5.84 -20.09 -19.62
CA ASP A 579 -6.09 -21.15 -20.62
C ASP A 579 -5.95 -20.64 -22.06
N ASP A 580 -6.13 -21.51 -23.04
CA ASP A 580 -6.04 -21.16 -24.47
C ASP A 580 -7.20 -20.27 -24.97
N GLU A 581 -8.32 -20.23 -24.25
CA GLU A 581 -9.49 -19.40 -24.54
C GLU A 581 -9.36 -17.98 -23.95
N GLY A 582 -8.35 -17.76 -23.10
CA GLY A 582 -8.11 -16.51 -22.38
C GLY A 582 -8.77 -16.44 -21.01
N GLY A 583 -9.36 -17.53 -20.52
CA GLY A 583 -9.92 -17.63 -19.17
C GLY A 583 -8.82 -17.55 -18.11
N LEU A 584 -9.06 -16.74 -17.08
CA LEU A 584 -8.16 -16.63 -15.91
C LEU A 584 -8.54 -17.70 -14.90
N HIS A 585 -7.61 -18.58 -14.55
CA HIS A 585 -7.83 -19.67 -13.61
C HIS A 585 -7.09 -19.44 -12.29
N GLU A 586 -7.66 -19.95 -11.20
CA GLU A 586 -7.00 -20.07 -9.90
C GLU A 586 -7.20 -21.45 -9.25
N GLU A 587 -6.23 -21.86 -8.45
CA GLU A 587 -6.30 -23.04 -7.59
C GLU A 587 -5.59 -22.77 -6.27
N VAL A 588 -6.19 -23.21 -5.16
CA VAL A 588 -5.62 -23.07 -3.81
C VAL A 588 -5.43 -24.46 -3.22
N VAL A 589 -4.22 -24.76 -2.76
CA VAL A 589 -3.84 -26.07 -2.21
C VAL A 589 -3.23 -25.90 -0.83
N ASP A 590 -3.79 -26.55 0.19
CA ASP A 590 -3.18 -26.68 1.51
C ASP A 590 -1.96 -27.62 1.40
N VAL A 591 -0.76 -27.16 1.76
CA VAL A 591 0.50 -27.92 1.64
C VAL A 591 1.15 -28.28 2.97
N ALA A 592 0.76 -27.61 4.04
CA ALA A 592 1.16 -27.93 5.41
C ALA A 592 0.09 -27.43 6.39
N GLY A 593 -0.12 -28.16 7.49
CA GLY A 593 -1.20 -27.88 8.42
C GLY A 593 -2.59 -28.15 7.81
N GLY A 594 -3.60 -27.40 8.25
CA GLY A 594 -4.97 -27.51 7.75
C GLY A 594 -6.01 -27.11 8.80
N PRO A 595 -7.31 -27.32 8.53
CA PRO A 595 -8.37 -27.12 9.51
C PRO A 595 -8.08 -27.92 10.79
N ASN A 596 -7.95 -27.23 11.93
CA ASN A 596 -7.49 -27.79 13.20
C ASN A 596 -8.46 -27.56 14.37
N GLY A 597 -9.63 -26.96 14.10
CA GLY A 597 -10.63 -26.64 15.12
C GLY A 597 -10.23 -25.54 16.10
N ALA A 598 -9.13 -24.83 15.87
CA ALA A 598 -8.73 -23.69 16.68
C ALA A 598 -9.72 -22.53 16.53
N SER A 599 -9.90 -21.78 17.61
CA SER A 599 -10.85 -20.68 17.70
C SER A 599 -10.43 -19.68 18.77
N VAL A 600 -11.19 -18.60 18.91
CA VAL A 600 -11.03 -17.58 19.96
C VAL A 600 -12.40 -17.21 20.51
N ASP A 601 -12.51 -17.05 21.82
CA ASP A 601 -13.72 -16.50 22.42
C ASP A 601 -13.74 -14.97 22.26
N PRO A 602 -14.67 -14.38 21.48
CA PRO A 602 -14.69 -12.93 21.26
C PRO A 602 -15.03 -12.11 22.52
N ALA A 603 -15.56 -12.74 23.58
CA ALA A 603 -15.88 -12.04 24.83
C ALA A 603 -14.67 -11.89 25.77
N THR A 604 -13.66 -12.75 25.64
CA THR A 604 -12.47 -12.79 26.49
C THR A 604 -11.17 -12.63 25.71
N CYS A 605 -11.21 -12.88 24.41
CA CYS A 605 -10.08 -12.99 23.51
C CYS A 605 -9.07 -14.08 23.90
N GLU A 606 -9.54 -15.12 24.59
CA GLU A 606 -8.76 -16.31 24.89
C GLU A 606 -8.78 -17.29 23.70
N PRO A 607 -7.61 -17.63 23.12
CA PRO A 607 -7.53 -18.63 22.06
C PRO A 607 -7.73 -20.04 22.61
N SER A 608 -8.21 -20.94 21.74
CA SER A 608 -8.42 -22.36 22.04
C SER A 608 -8.04 -23.23 20.84
N GLY A 609 -7.75 -24.50 21.10
CA GLY A 609 -7.27 -25.45 20.09
C GLY A 609 -5.75 -25.51 20.01
N VAL A 610 -5.24 -26.20 18.99
CA VAL A 610 -3.81 -26.40 18.75
C VAL A 610 -3.41 -25.73 17.45
N GLY A 611 -2.17 -25.24 17.37
CA GLY A 611 -1.55 -24.79 16.12
C GLY A 611 -0.08 -25.17 16.09
N ALA A 612 0.65 -24.63 15.11
CA ALA A 612 2.06 -24.91 14.93
C ALA A 612 2.91 -23.64 15.05
N ARG A 613 4.08 -23.74 15.69
CA ARG A 613 5.09 -22.66 15.68
C ARG A 613 5.88 -22.60 14.39
N GLU A 614 6.05 -23.76 13.75
CA GLU A 614 6.68 -23.89 12.43
C GLU A 614 5.84 -24.80 11.56
N LEU A 615 5.69 -24.45 10.29
CA LEU A 615 5.11 -25.31 9.25
C LEU A 615 6.09 -25.45 8.09
N CYS A 616 6.12 -26.64 7.50
CA CYS A 616 6.89 -26.93 6.30
C CYS A 616 6.11 -27.88 5.40
N GLY A 617 6.07 -27.58 4.10
CA GLY A 617 5.48 -28.43 3.09
C GLY A 617 6.32 -28.47 1.82
N VAL A 618 6.42 -29.66 1.22
CA VAL A 618 6.96 -29.85 -0.13
C VAL A 618 5.83 -30.38 -1.00
N TRP A 619 5.54 -29.66 -2.09
CA TRP A 619 4.42 -29.97 -2.97
C TRP A 619 4.85 -29.92 -4.43
N ARG A 620 4.49 -30.95 -5.20
CA ARG A 620 4.67 -30.98 -6.65
C ARG A 620 3.32 -30.75 -7.29
N ASP A 621 3.23 -29.80 -8.21
CA ASP A 621 1.99 -29.54 -8.94
C ASP A 621 1.66 -30.73 -9.87
N PRO A 622 0.66 -31.57 -9.60
CA PRO A 622 0.36 -32.71 -10.47
C PRO A 622 -0.30 -32.30 -11.79
N ALA A 623 -0.86 -31.09 -11.86
CA ALA A 623 -1.66 -30.56 -12.97
C ALA A 623 -0.95 -29.41 -13.71
N TYR A 624 0.37 -29.32 -13.61
CA TYR A 624 1.14 -28.34 -14.38
C TYR A 624 1.11 -28.69 -15.87
N ASP A 625 0.66 -27.74 -16.69
CA ASP A 625 0.73 -27.83 -18.15
C ASP A 625 1.97 -27.06 -18.65
N PRO A 626 2.96 -27.75 -19.25
CA PRO A 626 4.17 -27.11 -19.77
C PRO A 626 3.94 -26.17 -20.96
N GLU A 627 2.79 -26.25 -21.63
CA GLU A 627 2.42 -25.32 -22.70
C GLU A 627 1.90 -23.98 -22.14
N LEU A 628 1.43 -23.99 -20.88
CA LEU A 628 0.94 -22.81 -20.19
C LEU A 628 2.01 -22.24 -19.24
N GLY A 629 1.89 -20.94 -18.99
CA GLY A 629 2.65 -20.26 -17.95
C GLY A 629 1.78 -20.18 -16.73
N ALA A 630 2.38 -20.30 -15.56
CA ALA A 630 1.67 -20.24 -14.30
C ALA A 630 2.44 -19.39 -13.28
N VAL A 631 1.71 -18.83 -12.33
CA VAL A 631 2.24 -18.04 -11.22
C VAL A 631 1.81 -18.68 -9.91
N TYR A 632 2.73 -18.76 -8.95
CA TYR A 632 2.50 -19.40 -7.65
C TYR A 632 2.96 -18.49 -6.53
N TYR A 633 2.21 -18.37 -5.45
CA TYR A 633 2.70 -17.80 -4.20
C TYR A 633 2.17 -18.59 -3.01
N ALA A 634 2.81 -18.45 -1.86
CA ALA A 634 2.36 -19.05 -0.62
C ALA A 634 1.59 -18.03 0.23
N ARG A 635 0.49 -18.49 0.84
CA ARG A 635 -0.23 -17.80 1.91
C ARG A 635 -0.12 -18.60 3.19
N VAL A 636 0.34 -17.96 4.26
CA VAL A 636 0.41 -18.55 5.60
C VAL A 636 -0.72 -17.98 6.42
N VAL A 637 -1.44 -18.80 7.18
CA VAL A 637 -2.62 -18.38 7.96
C VAL A 637 -2.44 -18.80 9.42
N GLU A 638 -2.64 -17.87 10.34
CA GLU A 638 -2.70 -18.14 11.77
C GLU A 638 -4.05 -18.73 12.20
N ASN A 639 -4.06 -19.34 13.37
CA ASN A 639 -5.29 -19.65 14.08
C ASN A 639 -6.11 -18.37 14.32
N PRO A 640 -7.45 -18.48 14.43
CA PRO A 640 -8.30 -17.33 14.70
C PRO A 640 -7.89 -16.56 15.95
N SER A 641 -7.91 -15.23 15.86
CA SER A 641 -7.59 -14.29 16.93
C SER A 641 -8.64 -13.17 16.99
N CYS A 642 -8.70 -12.46 18.11
CA CYS A 642 -9.58 -11.30 18.22
C CYS A 642 -9.06 -10.14 17.37
N ARG A 643 -9.96 -9.54 16.59
CA ARG A 643 -9.77 -8.23 15.97
C ARG A 643 -9.72 -7.12 17.03
N TYR A 644 -9.12 -5.97 16.73
CA TYR A 644 -9.03 -4.82 17.65
C TYR A 644 -10.40 -4.41 18.17
N SER A 645 -11.44 -4.58 17.35
CA SER A 645 -12.80 -4.23 17.70
C SER A 645 -13.29 -5.02 18.91
N ALA A 646 -13.01 -6.32 18.97
CA ALA A 646 -13.33 -7.16 20.13
C ALA A 646 -12.57 -6.69 21.37
N TRP A 647 -11.27 -6.41 21.25
CA TRP A 647 -10.45 -5.89 22.35
C TRP A 647 -11.01 -4.58 22.91
N GLN A 648 -11.34 -3.62 22.05
CA GLN A 648 -11.88 -2.34 22.47
C GLN A 648 -13.29 -2.47 23.05
N CYS A 649 -14.16 -3.27 22.46
CA CYS A 649 -15.50 -3.56 23.01
C CYS A 649 -15.41 -4.20 24.41
N ASN A 650 -14.44 -5.09 24.63
CA ASN A 650 -14.24 -5.75 25.92
C ASN A 650 -13.63 -4.82 26.98
N ALA A 651 -12.89 -3.78 26.57
CA ALA A 651 -12.37 -2.75 27.47
C ALA A 651 -13.46 -1.77 27.99
N LEU A 652 -14.62 -1.71 27.32
CA LEU A 652 -15.74 -0.84 27.72
C LEU A 652 -16.74 -1.58 28.62
N PRO A 653 -17.33 -0.91 29.63
CA PRO A 653 -18.47 -1.45 30.37
C PRO A 653 -19.60 -1.86 29.43
N ALA A 654 -20.29 -2.98 29.69
CA ALA A 654 -21.32 -3.49 28.79
C ALA A 654 -22.45 -2.48 28.47
N SER A 655 -22.76 -1.58 29.42
CA SER A 655 -23.73 -0.50 29.27
C SER A 655 -23.24 0.69 28.43
N GLU A 656 -21.93 0.78 28.19
CA GLU A 656 -21.25 1.86 27.45
C GLU A 656 -20.74 1.40 26.08
N ARG A 657 -20.90 0.12 25.73
CA ARG A 657 -20.47 -0.42 24.44
C ARG A 657 -21.26 0.23 23.29
N PRO A 658 -20.59 0.77 22.25
CA PRO A 658 -21.22 1.28 21.04
C PRO A 658 -22.07 0.24 20.34
N GLU A 659 -23.01 0.70 19.50
CA GLU A 659 -23.84 -0.18 18.66
C GLU A 659 -23.00 -1.09 17.78
N GLY A 660 -21.87 -0.60 17.26
CA GLY A 660 -20.99 -1.39 16.41
C GLY A 660 -20.43 -2.65 17.06
N CYS A 661 -20.28 -2.69 18.39
CA CYS A 661 -19.88 -3.89 19.12
C CYS A 661 -20.86 -5.07 18.97
N ARG A 662 -22.05 -4.84 18.39
CA ARG A 662 -23.08 -5.85 18.14
C ARG A 662 -23.47 -5.92 16.65
N HIS A 663 -22.79 -5.15 15.80
CA HIS A 663 -23.15 -5.03 14.39
C HIS A 663 -22.62 -6.23 13.60
N GLU A 664 -23.45 -6.81 12.73
CA GLU A 664 -23.13 -8.04 12.01
C GLU A 664 -21.95 -7.90 11.04
N ARG A 665 -21.75 -6.70 10.48
CA ARG A 665 -20.60 -6.38 9.61
C ARG A 665 -19.28 -6.22 10.38
N MET A 666 -19.31 -6.07 11.70
CA MET A 666 -18.10 -6.00 12.53
C MET A 666 -17.73 -7.40 13.00
N SER A 667 -16.88 -8.10 12.25
CA SER A 667 -16.34 -9.38 12.74
C SER A 667 -15.49 -9.12 14.00
N PRO A 668 -15.78 -9.76 15.15
CA PRO A 668 -14.92 -9.68 16.33
C PRO A 668 -13.69 -10.60 16.22
N ILE A 669 -13.66 -11.46 15.21
CA ILE A 669 -12.64 -12.48 14.98
C ILE A 669 -11.99 -12.24 13.61
N GLN A 670 -10.69 -12.47 13.53
CA GLN A 670 -9.95 -12.47 12.28
C GLN A 670 -8.94 -13.62 12.23
N GLN A 671 -8.35 -13.81 11.06
CA GLN A 671 -7.24 -14.74 10.85
C GLN A 671 -6.11 -14.01 10.15
N GLU A 672 -5.10 -13.69 10.95
CA GLU A 672 -3.86 -13.08 10.49
C GLU A 672 -3.12 -13.98 9.51
N ARG A 673 -2.33 -13.37 8.65
CA ARG A 673 -1.70 -14.05 7.52
C ARG A 673 -0.47 -13.35 7.00
N ALA A 674 0.28 -14.10 6.19
CA ALA A 674 1.37 -13.59 5.39
C ALA A 674 1.26 -14.07 3.94
N TRP A 675 1.78 -13.26 3.01
CA TRP A 675 1.82 -13.53 1.58
C TRP A 675 3.25 -13.45 1.08
N THR A 676 3.76 -14.51 0.48
CA THR A 676 5.06 -14.45 -0.19
C THR A 676 4.95 -13.73 -1.52
N SER A 677 6.07 -13.21 -2.02
CA SER A 677 6.13 -12.85 -3.44
C SER A 677 5.89 -14.07 -4.33
N PRO A 678 5.34 -13.88 -5.55
CA PRO A 678 5.09 -14.99 -6.46
C PRO A 678 6.35 -15.49 -7.16
N ILE A 679 6.27 -16.73 -7.66
CA ILE A 679 7.23 -17.36 -8.57
C ILE A 679 6.50 -17.62 -9.88
N TRP A 680 7.09 -17.18 -11.00
CA TRP A 680 6.58 -17.47 -12.33
C TRP A 680 7.25 -18.71 -12.90
N VAL A 681 6.44 -19.66 -13.39
CA VAL A 681 6.92 -20.93 -13.95
C VAL A 681 6.58 -21.01 -15.42
N ARG A 682 7.57 -21.37 -16.24
CA ARG A 682 7.41 -21.60 -17.67
C ARG A 682 8.32 -22.72 -18.18
N SER A 683 7.95 -23.35 -19.29
CA SER A 683 8.81 -24.31 -19.99
C SER A 683 9.83 -23.62 -20.89
N ALA A 684 10.98 -24.28 -21.09
CA ALA A 684 12.02 -23.82 -22.01
C ALA A 684 11.55 -23.75 -23.47
N ALA A 685 10.59 -24.59 -23.86
CA ALA A 685 9.94 -24.54 -25.18
C ALA A 685 9.25 -23.19 -25.42
N ARG A 686 8.65 -22.60 -24.37
CA ARG A 686 8.08 -21.26 -24.41
C ARG A 686 9.11 -20.15 -24.21
N ALA A 687 10.24 -20.43 -23.55
CA ALA A 687 11.31 -19.45 -23.32
C ALA A 687 12.14 -19.11 -24.58
N GLY A 688 12.20 -20.02 -25.55
CA GLY A 688 12.99 -19.89 -26.78
C GLY A 688 12.22 -19.41 -28.01
N SER A 689 10.90 -19.25 -27.93
CA SER A 689 10.11 -18.68 -29.02
C SER A 689 10.28 -17.16 -29.03
N PRO A 690 10.92 -16.56 -30.05
CA PRO A 690 10.86 -15.12 -30.22
C PRO A 690 9.41 -14.78 -30.56
N SER A 691 8.73 -14.06 -29.66
CA SER A 691 7.48 -13.36 -29.96
C SER A 691 7.76 -12.15 -30.84
#